data_AF-A0A1H9X8C6-F1
#
_entry.id   AF-A0A1H9X8C6-F1
#
_cell.length_a   1.000
_cell.length_b   1.000
_cell.length_c   1.000
_cell.angle_alpha   90.00
_cell.angle_beta   90.00
_cell.angle_gamma   90.00
#
_symmetry.space_group_name_H-M   'P 1'
#
loop_
_entity.id
_entity.type
_entity.pdbx_description
1 polymer ?
#
loop_
_entity_poly.entity_id
_entity_poly.type
_entity_poly.pdbx_seq_one_letter_code
_entity_poly.pdbx_strand_id
1 'polypeptide(L)'
;MNRYLWSIDATTDLHVIGATDPLTDWAPDEVWGVHDTHAVLERIGQLIQPSVRSTYSSAETVLHLIVTDSPGRSAFWGVPHMEGADPVLMARGDDLEVMLHREQDGALGLLYFAEAADRRPGQSMSTNILDEYTSYVDNEKSFYFSDDGLPSIVVFEAGDGFFERERYFEETDRHGVEAPVEGRPMVQVRRRYNRDAPEIFITGPASSFVGYVVEFGTHLIFVSPDLGGQPRADVAALLLEAVSYWVRECVVRGGLTPPTLRCHLVVSPGPAEQWTRLKDAATARQPVLAIRADSTVNLRFTDLFVAELQEETNVAERHLVAALLTDLFAVDARDVNPLVNAVAPLGPKRMLNAFNENDTPDMRAERLPAPLTGHGQVTAQILDELGEWLRDPSGAGLPVGPLTGSDRSGTLNKAVGHLFTLVETEIARYDQQALLKYLVAQNEALIHFAKYNARVLRSRLACFGAGAETTRELVEHRSESATAQRANRFLIEYVAAQPPLGERLPTTRDYYRLLGLAQEIIERGTASDFLHYKLADFDVSILESGRLGMSRDEPVDKAMQTYVEAAGARAIRTATEPPPDGPKVAPGPDIVTESADAMRSEYGFTLRDLREVCGGLLDLGTADQVTRIARADALAQVASSRDLNPGVVDTVLKAMSLTARREFMEIGPDAVPWRFNRNMSYVRRPLILQGDELVFGFRSVLNTGPYWFTSLISGRLQANAKTQAMKAYVSEARGRINDGYAADVAERLRSLGFSAQLSVSKIGGARIADSDGLDLGDIDVLAWHPDTRTVLAVEAKDFEVARTPSEMSHEIAKLFMGKQGKKPERSTVDKHARRIDWLGANIGTVLAHVGANAGLAVTTVAGVIVTSEPLVTPLATSSSIPIIPFADLNLDTLGFNAMPAKSSGRPRRRTS
;
A
#
# COMPACT_ATOMS: atom_id res chain seq x y z
N MET A 1 -25.74 -15.66 34.43
CA MET A 1 -25.07 -14.49 33.84
C MET A 1 -23.60 -14.52 34.23
N ASN A 2 -22.73 -14.77 33.26
CA ASN A 2 -21.28 -14.73 33.44
C ASN A 2 -20.77 -13.38 32.96
N ARG A 3 -19.71 -12.86 33.57
CA ARG A 3 -19.07 -11.62 33.14
C ARG A 3 -17.56 -11.77 33.08
N TYR A 4 -16.95 -11.07 32.14
CA TYR A 4 -15.52 -11.06 31.92
C TYR A 4 -15.07 -9.64 31.57
N LEU A 5 -13.87 -9.28 32.00
CA LEU A 5 -13.26 -7.98 31.70
C LEU A 5 -11.89 -8.26 31.07
N TRP A 6 -11.65 -7.65 29.92
CA TRP A 6 -10.38 -7.72 29.20
C TRP A 6 -9.96 -6.31 28.79
N SER A 7 -8.67 -6.01 28.80
CA SER A 7 -8.20 -4.74 28.27
C SER A 7 -8.00 -4.84 26.75
N ILE A 8 -8.56 -3.89 26.01
CA ILE A 8 -8.31 -3.70 24.58
C ILE A 8 -6.97 -3.00 24.42
N ASP A 9 -6.76 -1.93 25.19
CA ASP A 9 -5.50 -1.19 25.28
C ASP A 9 -5.33 -0.57 26.69
N ALA A 10 -4.35 0.33 26.86
CA ALA A 10 -4.03 0.94 28.16
C ALA A 10 -5.14 1.87 28.70
N THR A 11 -6.08 2.31 27.86
CA THR A 11 -7.14 3.26 28.22
C THR A 11 -8.55 2.74 27.92
N THR A 12 -8.64 1.54 27.33
CA THR A 12 -9.90 0.98 26.84
C THR A 12 -10.07 -0.46 27.31
N ASP A 13 -11.19 -0.75 27.97
CA ASP A 13 -11.56 -2.10 28.40
C ASP A 13 -12.78 -2.64 27.62
N LEU A 14 -12.87 -3.97 27.53
CA LEU A 14 -14.01 -4.74 27.04
C LEU A 14 -14.65 -5.49 28.21
N HIS A 15 -15.90 -5.14 28.53
CA HIS A 15 -16.72 -5.84 29.52
C HIS A 15 -17.74 -6.72 28.81
N VAL A 16 -17.56 -8.04 28.86
CA VAL A 16 -18.46 -9.00 28.23
C VAL A 16 -19.43 -9.60 29.23
N ILE A 17 -20.72 -9.57 28.89
CA ILE A 17 -21.83 -10.08 29.69
C ILE A 17 -22.55 -11.16 28.90
N GLY A 18 -22.55 -12.40 29.40
CA GLY A 18 -23.36 -13.49 28.82
C GLY A 18 -24.77 -13.50 29.39
N ALA A 19 -25.76 -13.25 28.54
CA ALA A 19 -27.19 -13.25 28.86
C ALA A 19 -27.91 -14.32 28.03
N THR A 20 -28.24 -15.45 28.66
CA THR A 20 -28.95 -16.57 28.02
C THR A 20 -30.16 -16.96 28.82
N ASP A 21 -31.18 -17.49 28.16
CA ASP A 21 -32.26 -18.24 28.82
C ASP A 21 -31.64 -19.44 29.55
N PRO A 22 -31.74 -19.53 30.90
CA PRO A 22 -31.19 -20.64 31.65
C PRO A 22 -32.09 -21.89 31.62
N LEU A 23 -33.26 -21.82 30.98
CA LEU A 23 -34.26 -22.88 30.88
C LEU A 23 -34.77 -23.40 32.23
N THR A 24 -34.63 -22.61 33.29
CA THR A 24 -34.99 -23.01 34.67
C THR A 24 -36.49 -23.17 34.90
N ASP A 25 -37.29 -22.50 34.09
CA ASP A 25 -38.76 -22.47 34.10
C ASP A 25 -39.35 -23.08 32.80
N TRP A 26 -38.54 -23.83 32.04
CA TRP A 26 -38.98 -24.46 30.81
C TRP A 26 -39.90 -25.66 31.08
N ALA A 27 -41.06 -25.68 30.43
CA ALA A 27 -42.03 -26.77 30.53
C ALA A 27 -42.11 -27.55 29.19
N PRO A 28 -42.07 -28.89 29.19
CA PRO A 28 -42.07 -29.70 27.96
C PRO A 28 -43.30 -29.51 27.05
N ASP A 29 -44.41 -29.03 27.60
CA ASP A 29 -45.66 -28.72 26.90
C ASP A 29 -45.67 -27.32 26.26
N GLU A 30 -44.72 -26.44 26.60
CA GLU A 30 -44.56 -25.09 26.05
C GLU A 30 -43.22 -24.93 25.31
N VAL A 31 -42.96 -25.83 24.35
CA VAL A 31 -41.72 -25.86 23.55
C VAL A 31 -41.39 -24.51 22.89
N TRP A 32 -42.40 -23.71 22.53
CA TRP A 32 -42.28 -22.41 21.87
C TRP A 32 -42.61 -21.21 22.77
N GLY A 33 -42.42 -21.34 24.09
CA GLY A 33 -42.68 -20.26 25.05
C GLY A 33 -41.85 -18.99 24.83
N VAL A 34 -42.12 -17.97 25.65
CA VAL A 34 -41.35 -16.72 25.70
C VAL A 34 -40.54 -16.67 27.00
N HIS A 35 -39.25 -16.37 26.91
CA HIS A 35 -38.41 -16.10 28.07
C HIS A 35 -38.60 -14.65 28.53
N ASP A 36 -38.93 -14.44 29.81
CA ASP A 36 -39.02 -13.11 30.41
C ASP A 36 -37.63 -12.53 30.66
N THR A 37 -37.25 -11.53 29.87
CA THR A 37 -35.93 -10.88 29.93
C THR A 37 -35.87 -9.72 30.92
N HIS A 38 -36.97 -9.27 31.52
CA HIS A 38 -37.01 -8.02 32.32
C HIS A 38 -35.99 -8.02 33.47
N ALA A 39 -35.97 -9.08 34.28
CA ALA A 39 -35.03 -9.18 35.41
C ALA A 39 -33.56 -9.24 34.96
N VAL A 40 -33.30 -9.82 33.78
CA VAL A 40 -31.96 -9.88 33.19
C VAL A 40 -31.53 -8.50 32.72
N LEU A 41 -32.41 -7.78 32.01
CA LEU A 41 -32.16 -6.43 31.50
C LEU A 41 -31.99 -5.41 32.64
N GLU A 42 -32.79 -5.48 33.70
CA GLU A 42 -32.62 -4.63 34.89
C GLU A 42 -31.24 -4.83 35.52
N ARG A 43 -30.81 -6.09 35.65
CA ARG A 43 -29.49 -6.42 36.18
C ARG A 43 -28.36 -5.93 35.28
N ILE A 44 -28.51 -6.02 33.95
CA ILE A 44 -27.52 -5.46 33.01
C ILE A 44 -27.47 -3.94 33.19
N GLY A 45 -28.62 -3.26 33.24
CA GLY A 45 -28.71 -1.82 33.49
C GLY A 45 -27.97 -1.41 34.76
N GLN A 46 -28.14 -2.14 35.86
CA GLN A 46 -27.37 -1.92 37.10
C GLN A 46 -25.86 -2.10 36.92
N LEU A 47 -25.41 -3.07 36.11
CA LEU A 47 -23.99 -3.36 35.91
C LEU A 47 -23.25 -2.31 35.07
N ILE A 48 -23.95 -1.69 34.12
CA ILE A 48 -23.39 -0.67 33.21
C ILE A 48 -23.53 0.76 33.76
N GLN A 49 -24.21 0.94 34.89
CA GLN A 49 -24.30 2.25 35.55
C GLN A 49 -22.91 2.81 35.83
N PRO A 50 -22.65 4.10 35.58
CA PRO A 50 -21.31 4.71 35.77
C PRO A 50 -20.71 4.46 37.15
N SER A 51 -21.53 4.52 38.20
CA SER A 51 -21.13 4.27 39.60
C SER A 51 -20.70 2.81 39.85
N VAL A 52 -21.30 1.85 39.15
CA VAL A 52 -20.97 0.42 39.24
C VAL A 52 -19.81 0.10 38.32
N ARG A 53 -19.80 0.65 37.10
CA ARG A 53 -18.69 0.58 36.14
C ARG A 53 -17.36 0.97 36.78
N SER A 54 -17.33 2.08 37.52
CA SER A 54 -16.11 2.55 38.21
C SER A 54 -15.57 1.58 39.28
N THR A 55 -16.35 0.57 39.69
CA THR A 55 -15.90 -0.43 40.68
C THR A 55 -15.07 -1.57 40.07
N TYR A 56 -15.15 -1.78 38.75
CA TYR A 56 -14.45 -2.88 38.08
C TYR A 56 -13.52 -2.45 36.95
N SER A 57 -13.64 -1.22 36.43
CA SER A 57 -12.71 -0.69 35.43
C SER A 57 -12.35 0.77 35.73
N SER A 58 -11.06 1.06 35.64
CA SER A 58 -10.49 2.42 35.66
C SER A 58 -10.14 2.94 34.27
N ALA A 59 -10.46 2.18 33.21
CA ALA A 59 -10.24 2.61 31.83
C ALA A 59 -10.99 3.92 31.56
N GLU A 60 -10.56 4.69 30.57
CA GLU A 60 -11.25 5.91 30.16
C GLU A 60 -12.52 5.58 29.38
N THR A 61 -12.49 4.49 28.62
CA THR A 61 -13.62 3.99 27.83
C THR A 61 -13.82 2.50 28.08
N VAL A 62 -15.06 2.06 28.16
CA VAL A 62 -15.42 0.62 28.23
C VAL A 62 -16.37 0.26 27.10
N LEU A 63 -16.15 -0.82 26.37
CA LEU A 63 -17.21 -1.42 25.56
C LEU A 63 -17.99 -2.42 26.42
N HIS A 64 -19.28 -2.20 26.62
CA HIS A 64 -20.17 -3.19 27.22
C HIS A 64 -20.76 -4.09 26.14
N LEU A 65 -20.14 -5.26 25.93
CA LEU A 65 -20.59 -6.25 24.95
C LEU A 65 -21.48 -7.31 25.61
N ILE A 66 -22.77 -7.25 25.33
CA ILE A 66 -23.77 -8.20 25.83
C ILE A 66 -24.00 -9.27 24.76
N VAL A 67 -23.60 -10.49 25.06
CA VAL A 67 -23.80 -11.66 24.19
C VAL A 67 -25.09 -12.35 24.60
N THR A 68 -26.05 -12.37 23.68
CA THR A 68 -27.36 -12.99 23.88
C THR A 68 -27.48 -14.33 23.17
N ASP A 69 -28.17 -15.29 23.79
CA ASP A 69 -28.61 -16.52 23.13
C ASP A 69 -29.91 -17.00 23.77
N SER A 70 -30.76 -17.69 23.02
CA SER A 70 -32.07 -18.16 23.50
C SER A 70 -32.37 -19.53 22.91
N PRO A 71 -31.77 -20.60 23.49
CA PRO A 71 -31.95 -21.95 22.98
C PRO A 71 -33.39 -22.41 23.21
N GLY A 72 -34.22 -22.35 22.17
CA GLY A 72 -35.57 -22.95 22.13
C GLY A 72 -36.73 -21.97 22.29
N ARG A 73 -36.75 -21.16 23.36
CA ARG A 73 -37.81 -20.16 23.59
C ARG A 73 -37.50 -18.84 22.90
N SER A 74 -38.53 -18.13 22.46
CA SER A 74 -38.39 -16.75 21.97
C SER A 74 -38.04 -15.80 23.13
N ALA A 75 -37.25 -14.77 22.88
CA ALA A 75 -36.90 -13.76 23.87
C ALA A 75 -36.83 -12.38 23.22
N PHE A 76 -37.32 -11.37 23.92
CA PHE A 76 -37.20 -9.98 23.49
C PHE A 76 -36.08 -9.31 24.27
N TRP A 77 -34.97 -9.06 23.59
CA TRP A 77 -33.83 -8.35 24.16
C TRP A 77 -33.90 -6.88 23.77
N GLY A 78 -33.74 -5.98 24.74
CA GLY A 78 -33.63 -4.55 24.50
C GLY A 78 -32.32 -4.03 25.05
N VAL A 79 -31.72 -3.03 24.40
CA VAL A 79 -30.53 -2.37 24.93
C VAL A 79 -30.93 -1.54 26.16
N PRO A 80 -30.38 -1.80 27.36
CA PRO A 80 -30.74 -1.03 28.54
C PRO A 80 -30.29 0.42 28.36
N HIS A 81 -31.23 1.35 28.34
CA HIS A 81 -30.89 2.77 28.26
C HIS A 81 -30.45 3.29 29.63
N MET A 82 -29.16 3.62 29.74
CA MET A 82 -28.57 4.19 30.95
C MET A 82 -27.85 5.48 30.60
N GLU A 83 -28.34 6.60 31.14
CA GLU A 83 -27.74 7.91 30.89
C GLU A 83 -26.29 7.95 31.40
N GLY A 84 -25.38 8.41 30.53
CA GLY A 84 -23.95 8.51 30.82
C GLY A 84 -23.21 7.18 30.88
N ALA A 85 -23.83 6.06 30.50
CA ALA A 85 -23.12 4.79 30.34
C ALA A 85 -22.12 4.87 29.18
N ASP A 86 -21.04 4.11 29.30
CA ASP A 86 -20.13 3.84 28.18
C ASP A 86 -20.85 3.06 27.05
N PRO A 87 -20.31 3.01 25.81
CA PRO A 87 -20.96 2.35 24.68
C PRO A 87 -21.39 0.91 24.95
N VAL A 88 -22.62 0.57 24.55
CA VAL A 88 -23.23 -0.76 24.74
C VAL A 88 -23.49 -1.41 23.39
N LEU A 89 -22.93 -2.61 23.19
CA LEU A 89 -23.24 -3.44 22.03
C LEU A 89 -23.93 -4.72 22.50
N MET A 90 -25.16 -4.95 22.06
CA MET A 90 -25.89 -6.19 22.30
C MET A 90 -26.01 -6.96 20.99
N ALA A 91 -25.48 -8.20 20.96
CA ALA A 91 -25.48 -9.05 19.78
C ALA A 91 -25.75 -10.50 20.14
N ARG A 92 -26.29 -11.29 19.20
CA ARG A 92 -26.28 -12.74 19.32
C ARG A 92 -24.89 -13.28 19.05
N GLY A 93 -24.59 -14.47 19.58
CA GLY A 93 -23.29 -15.11 19.37
C GLY A 93 -22.92 -15.28 17.89
N ASP A 94 -23.90 -15.65 17.05
CA ASP A 94 -23.70 -15.84 15.61
C ASP A 94 -23.54 -14.51 14.84
N ASP A 95 -24.32 -13.49 15.17
CA ASP A 95 -24.15 -12.13 14.59
C ASP A 95 -22.76 -11.58 14.93
N LEU A 96 -22.29 -11.78 16.16
CA LEU A 96 -20.97 -11.34 16.61
C LEU A 96 -19.82 -12.00 15.83
N GLU A 97 -19.96 -13.27 15.44
CA GLU A 97 -18.97 -13.92 14.58
C GLU A 97 -18.86 -13.27 13.20
N VAL A 98 -20.01 -12.89 12.61
CA VAL A 98 -20.05 -12.19 11.32
C VAL A 98 -19.39 -10.81 11.45
N MET A 99 -19.74 -10.06 12.50
CA MET A 99 -19.17 -8.73 12.76
C MET A 99 -17.65 -8.80 12.98
N LEU A 100 -17.17 -9.74 13.81
CA LEU A 100 -15.73 -9.91 14.06
C LEU A 100 -14.95 -10.40 12.84
N HIS A 101 -15.60 -11.14 11.92
CA HIS A 101 -14.98 -11.51 10.63
C HIS A 101 -14.79 -10.29 9.72
N ARG A 102 -15.59 -9.23 9.88
CA ARG A 102 -15.50 -7.96 9.15
C ARG A 102 -14.65 -6.89 9.85
N GLU A 103 -14.48 -6.98 11.16
CA GLU A 103 -13.68 -6.02 11.95
C GLU A 103 -12.21 -6.43 12.04
N GLN A 104 -11.36 -5.85 11.20
CA GLN A 104 -9.90 -6.10 11.22
C GLN A 104 -9.23 -5.68 12.54
N ASP A 105 -9.78 -4.65 13.21
CA ASP A 105 -9.35 -4.19 14.53
C ASP A 105 -10.00 -4.96 15.70
N GLY A 106 -10.78 -6.00 15.41
CA GLY A 106 -11.42 -6.86 16.39
C GLY A 106 -12.32 -6.08 17.37
N ALA A 107 -12.05 -6.20 18.67
CA ALA A 107 -12.85 -5.55 19.71
C ALA A 107 -12.83 -4.01 19.64
N LEU A 108 -11.74 -3.41 19.14
CA LEU A 108 -11.68 -1.97 18.93
C LEU A 108 -12.61 -1.54 17.78
N GLY A 109 -12.72 -2.35 16.71
CA GLY A 109 -13.68 -2.13 15.63
C GLY A 109 -15.13 -2.19 16.11
N LEU A 110 -15.46 -3.15 16.99
CA LEU A 110 -16.77 -3.23 17.63
C LEU A 110 -17.10 -2.00 18.49
N LEU A 111 -16.10 -1.45 19.19
CA LEU A 111 -16.27 -0.21 19.95
C LEU A 111 -16.56 0.98 19.02
N TYR A 112 -15.84 1.08 17.89
CA TYR A 112 -16.11 2.12 16.90
C TYR A 112 -17.52 2.02 16.31
N PHE A 113 -17.99 0.81 16.03
CA PHE A 113 -19.37 0.59 15.62
C PHE A 113 -20.36 1.06 16.69
N ALA A 114 -20.18 0.65 17.95
CA ALA A 114 -21.05 1.05 19.05
C ALA A 114 -21.09 2.57 19.25
N GLU A 115 -19.93 3.25 19.18
CA GLU A 115 -19.88 4.72 19.24
C GLU A 115 -20.55 5.40 18.04
N ALA A 116 -20.40 4.84 16.84
CA ALA A 116 -21.10 5.35 15.67
C ALA A 116 -22.62 5.19 15.82
N ALA A 117 -23.07 4.07 16.38
CA ALA A 117 -24.48 3.79 16.62
C ALA A 117 -25.07 4.77 17.65
N ASP A 118 -24.34 5.02 18.74
CA ASP A 118 -24.74 5.97 19.78
C ASP A 118 -24.81 7.42 19.28
N ARG A 119 -23.95 7.80 18.32
CA ARG A 119 -23.93 9.13 17.71
C ARG A 119 -24.83 9.28 16.48
N ARG A 120 -25.52 8.21 16.05
CA ARG A 120 -26.37 8.25 14.86
C ARG A 120 -27.43 9.36 14.98
N PRO A 121 -27.70 10.12 13.91
CA PRO A 121 -28.75 11.12 13.91
C PRO A 121 -30.15 10.49 14.04
N GLY A 122 -30.98 11.13 14.87
CA GLY A 122 -32.40 10.77 14.99
C GLY A 122 -32.66 9.49 15.81
N GLN A 123 -33.91 9.05 15.80
CA GLN A 123 -34.29 7.77 16.40
C GLN A 123 -33.96 6.63 15.44
N SER A 124 -33.80 5.42 15.96
CA SER A 124 -33.65 4.22 15.13
C SER A 124 -34.58 3.11 15.51
N MET A 125 -35.00 2.34 14.51
CA MET A 125 -35.67 1.06 14.70
C MET A 125 -34.89 0.00 13.93
N SER A 126 -34.46 -1.03 14.66
CA SER A 126 -33.85 -2.23 14.08
C SER A 126 -34.42 -3.47 14.76
N THR A 127 -34.57 -4.55 14.00
CA THR A 127 -34.94 -5.86 14.51
C THR A 127 -33.74 -6.74 14.82
N ASN A 128 -32.57 -6.42 14.27
CA ASN A 128 -31.32 -7.14 14.46
C ASN A 128 -30.13 -6.18 14.35
N ILE A 129 -29.17 -6.29 15.28
CA ILE A 129 -27.95 -5.49 15.26
C ILE A 129 -27.12 -5.69 13.98
N LEU A 130 -27.22 -6.87 13.35
CA LEU A 130 -26.50 -7.14 12.11
C LEU A 130 -27.04 -6.33 10.93
N ASP A 131 -28.33 -5.97 10.92
CA ASP A 131 -28.92 -5.11 9.87
C ASP A 131 -28.31 -3.70 9.97
N GLU A 132 -28.22 -3.19 11.20
CA GLU A 132 -27.59 -1.90 11.50
C GLU A 132 -26.08 -1.90 11.21
N TYR A 133 -25.39 -2.99 11.56
CA TYR A 133 -23.97 -3.17 11.25
C TYR A 133 -23.69 -3.24 9.75
N THR A 134 -24.55 -3.93 8.99
CA THR A 134 -24.43 -4.01 7.52
C THR A 134 -24.52 -2.63 6.91
N SER A 135 -25.52 -1.84 7.31
CA SER A 135 -25.67 -0.45 6.89
C SER A 135 -24.44 0.40 7.25
N TYR A 136 -23.87 0.21 8.44
CA TYR A 136 -22.63 0.86 8.85
C TYR A 136 -21.44 0.52 7.96
N VAL A 137 -21.25 -0.76 7.61
CA VAL A 137 -20.17 -1.20 6.72
C VAL A 137 -20.35 -0.66 5.29
N ASP A 138 -21.57 -0.73 4.76
CA ASP A 138 -21.92 -0.26 3.42
C ASP A 138 -21.73 1.26 3.24
N ASN A 139 -21.81 2.02 4.34
CA ASN A 139 -21.61 3.46 4.38
C ASN A 139 -20.23 3.84 4.97
N GLU A 140 -19.19 3.10 4.58
CA GLU A 140 -17.78 3.37 4.92
C GLU A 140 -17.52 3.47 6.44
N LYS A 141 -18.12 2.56 7.21
CA LYS A 141 -18.04 2.53 8.68
C LYS A 141 -18.64 3.80 9.30
N SER A 142 -19.79 4.25 8.81
CA SER A 142 -20.51 5.41 9.33
C SER A 142 -22.03 5.29 9.16
N PHE A 143 -22.79 6.20 9.79
CA PHE A 143 -24.24 6.37 9.53
C PHE A 143 -24.51 7.63 8.70
N TYR A 144 -23.57 7.96 7.81
CA TYR A 144 -23.74 8.99 6.79
C TYR A 144 -24.35 8.35 5.55
N PHE A 145 -25.67 8.48 5.37
CA PHE A 145 -26.38 7.81 4.28
C PHE A 145 -26.39 8.59 2.97
N SER A 146 -26.32 9.93 3.03
CA SER A 146 -26.38 10.79 1.85
C SER A 146 -25.96 12.22 2.16
N ASP A 147 -25.80 13.02 1.11
CA ASP A 147 -25.56 14.47 1.19
C ASP A 147 -26.80 15.28 1.62
N ASP A 148 -27.98 14.65 1.65
CA ASP A 148 -29.25 15.25 2.07
C ASP A 148 -29.30 15.48 3.60
N GLY A 149 -30.38 16.13 4.06
CA GLY A 149 -30.58 16.42 5.48
C GLY A 149 -30.48 15.21 6.42
N LEU A 150 -30.01 15.45 7.65
CA LEU A 150 -29.92 14.43 8.69
C LEU A 150 -31.28 13.76 8.96
N PRO A 151 -31.37 12.42 8.98
CA PRO A 151 -32.63 11.73 9.21
C PRO A 151 -33.13 11.94 10.65
N SER A 152 -34.44 12.14 10.81
CA SER A 152 -35.08 12.18 12.14
C SER A 152 -35.39 10.79 12.68
N ILE A 153 -35.57 9.82 11.78
CA ILE A 153 -35.75 8.41 12.10
C ILE A 153 -35.05 7.57 11.03
N VAL A 154 -34.33 6.54 11.46
CA VAL A 154 -33.71 5.53 10.60
C VAL A 154 -34.40 4.19 10.88
N VAL A 155 -34.93 3.57 9.84
CA VAL A 155 -35.50 2.23 9.93
C VAL A 155 -34.56 1.30 9.16
N PHE A 156 -33.90 0.40 9.88
CA PHE A 156 -33.07 -0.63 9.26
C PHE A 156 -33.99 -1.75 8.78
N GLU A 157 -33.88 -2.13 7.51
CA GLU A 157 -34.78 -3.11 6.92
C GLU A 157 -34.45 -4.49 7.48
N ALA A 158 -35.49 -5.18 7.97
CA ALA A 158 -35.33 -6.49 8.57
C ALA A 158 -34.85 -7.48 7.51
N GLY A 159 -33.64 -8.01 7.71
CA GLY A 159 -33.02 -8.94 6.77
C GLY A 159 -31.88 -8.35 5.94
N ASP A 160 -31.53 -7.06 6.08
CA ASP A 160 -30.32 -6.49 5.45
C ASP A 160 -29.06 -7.28 5.85
N GLY A 161 -28.97 -7.73 7.11
CA GLY A 161 -27.91 -8.58 7.61
C GLY A 161 -27.90 -10.01 7.06
N PHE A 162 -28.88 -10.39 6.23
CA PHE A 162 -28.88 -11.69 5.54
C PHE A 162 -27.69 -11.78 4.57
N PHE A 163 -27.43 -10.74 3.79
CA PHE A 163 -26.37 -10.77 2.78
C PHE A 163 -24.98 -10.85 3.42
N GLU A 164 -24.77 -10.13 4.53
CA GLU A 164 -23.50 -10.24 5.27
C GLU A 164 -23.30 -11.62 5.89
N ARG A 165 -24.38 -12.23 6.40
CA ARG A 165 -24.35 -13.60 6.91
C ARG A 165 -24.11 -14.63 5.79
N GLU A 166 -24.79 -14.49 4.64
CA GLU A 166 -24.59 -15.33 3.46
C GLU A 166 -23.14 -15.24 3.00
N ARG A 167 -22.63 -14.02 2.81
CA ARG A 167 -21.25 -13.74 2.41
C ARG A 167 -20.25 -14.33 3.40
N TYR A 168 -20.48 -14.20 4.71
CA TYR A 168 -19.66 -14.84 5.74
C TYR A 168 -19.63 -16.37 5.60
N PHE A 169 -20.78 -17.02 5.37
CA PHE A 169 -20.82 -18.47 5.15
C PHE A 169 -20.13 -18.88 3.85
N GLU A 170 -20.25 -18.10 2.78
CA GLU A 170 -19.58 -18.36 1.51
C GLU A 170 -18.05 -18.21 1.60
N GLU A 171 -17.58 -17.17 2.29
CA GLU A 171 -16.15 -16.90 2.48
C GLU A 171 -15.51 -17.91 3.44
N THR A 172 -16.19 -18.25 4.54
CA THR A 172 -15.63 -19.15 5.55
C THR A 172 -15.87 -20.62 5.26
N ASP A 173 -16.91 -20.99 4.52
CA ASP A 173 -17.26 -22.37 4.14
C ASP A 173 -17.09 -23.36 5.31
N ARG A 174 -17.70 -23.03 6.45
CA ARG A 174 -17.56 -23.80 7.68
C ARG A 174 -18.31 -25.11 7.60
N HIS A 175 -17.59 -26.23 7.72
CA HIS A 175 -18.20 -27.56 7.74
C HIS A 175 -17.34 -28.55 8.54
N GLY A 176 -17.87 -29.76 8.75
CA GLY A 176 -17.20 -30.80 9.53
C GLY A 176 -16.45 -31.78 8.63
N VAL A 177 -15.22 -32.13 9.01
CA VAL A 177 -14.43 -33.21 8.40
C VAL A 177 -13.95 -34.22 9.45
N GLU A 178 -13.81 -35.48 9.06
CA GLU A 178 -13.38 -36.57 9.95
C GLU A 178 -11.85 -36.60 10.06
N ALA A 179 -11.30 -36.20 11.22
CA ALA A 179 -9.85 -36.10 11.41
C ALA A 179 -9.15 -37.48 11.39
N PRO A 180 -7.90 -37.57 10.89
CA PRO A 180 -7.16 -38.83 10.75
C PRO A 180 -6.44 -39.24 12.04
N VAL A 181 -7.02 -38.93 13.19
CA VAL A 181 -6.49 -39.27 14.53
C VAL A 181 -7.33 -40.37 15.18
N GLU A 182 -6.81 -40.98 16.26
CA GLU A 182 -7.53 -42.02 17.00
C GLU A 182 -8.93 -41.54 17.43
N GLY A 183 -9.95 -42.40 17.27
CA GLY A 183 -11.35 -42.04 17.53
C GLY A 183 -12.04 -41.25 16.41
N ARG A 184 -11.30 -40.80 15.39
CA ARG A 184 -11.82 -40.13 14.18
C ARG A 184 -12.86 -39.04 14.47
N PRO A 185 -12.52 -38.06 15.31
CA PRO A 185 -13.45 -37.00 15.68
C PRO A 185 -13.84 -36.17 14.46
N MET A 186 -15.09 -35.74 14.44
CA MET A 186 -15.53 -34.69 13.52
C MET A 186 -14.92 -33.35 13.99
N VAL A 187 -14.11 -32.71 13.14
CA VAL A 187 -13.51 -31.41 13.41
C VAL A 187 -14.08 -30.38 12.45
N GLN A 188 -14.38 -29.19 12.97
CA GLN A 188 -14.82 -28.09 12.13
C GLN A 188 -13.62 -27.48 11.41
N VAL A 189 -13.77 -27.31 10.10
CA VAL A 189 -12.83 -26.61 9.24
C VAL A 189 -13.48 -25.36 8.68
N ARG A 190 -12.65 -24.39 8.28
CA ARG A 190 -13.05 -23.20 7.54
C ARG A 190 -12.05 -22.91 6.45
N ARG A 191 -12.48 -22.28 5.37
CA ARG A 191 -11.63 -21.89 4.24
C ARG A 191 -10.50 -20.96 4.70
N ARG A 192 -9.31 -21.16 4.14
CA ARG A 192 -8.13 -20.32 4.39
C ARG A 192 -8.09 -19.08 3.50
N TYR A 193 -8.58 -19.20 2.27
CA TYR A 193 -8.61 -18.14 1.25
C TYR A 193 -10.04 -18.02 0.70
N ASN A 194 -10.38 -16.95 0.02
CA ASN A 194 -11.72 -16.79 -0.55
C ASN A 194 -11.97 -17.75 -1.73
N ARG A 195 -13.22 -17.83 -2.19
CA ARG A 195 -13.68 -18.83 -3.19
C ARG A 195 -12.91 -18.80 -4.51
N ASP A 196 -12.32 -17.65 -4.88
CA ASP A 196 -11.50 -17.50 -6.07
C ASP A 196 -10.07 -18.08 -5.92
N ALA A 197 -9.75 -18.63 -4.75
CA ALA A 197 -8.47 -19.22 -4.38
C ALA A 197 -8.60 -20.72 -4.03
N PRO A 198 -7.48 -21.44 -3.80
CA PRO A 198 -7.46 -22.90 -3.59
C PRO A 198 -8.37 -23.42 -2.47
N GLU A 199 -8.94 -24.63 -2.65
CA GLU A 199 -9.73 -25.40 -1.66
C GLU A 199 -8.84 -25.90 -0.50
N ILE A 200 -8.36 -24.94 0.28
CA ILE A 200 -7.49 -25.14 1.43
C ILE A 200 -8.25 -24.64 2.65
N PHE A 201 -8.36 -25.50 3.64
CA PHE A 201 -9.09 -25.25 4.87
C PHE A 201 -8.16 -25.33 6.07
N ILE A 202 -8.55 -24.69 7.17
CA ILE A 202 -7.86 -24.67 8.45
C ILE A 202 -8.80 -25.10 9.57
N THR A 203 -8.28 -25.82 10.55
CA THR A 203 -9.05 -26.18 11.74
C THR A 203 -9.04 -25.08 12.80
N GLY A 204 -10.08 -25.04 13.64
CA GLY A 204 -10.15 -24.12 14.77
C GLY A 204 -9.12 -24.46 15.88
N PRO A 205 -8.68 -23.47 16.69
CA PRO A 205 -7.65 -23.68 17.73
C PRO A 205 -8.07 -24.66 18.83
N ALA A 206 -9.38 -24.78 19.10
CA ALA A 206 -9.95 -25.69 20.10
C ALA A 206 -10.24 -27.10 19.56
N SER A 207 -9.86 -27.37 18.31
CA SER A 207 -10.05 -28.66 17.66
C SER A 207 -9.09 -29.72 18.23
N SER A 208 -9.53 -30.98 18.23
CA SER A 208 -8.68 -32.15 18.51
C SER A 208 -7.59 -32.38 17.45
N PHE A 209 -7.69 -31.69 16.31
CA PHE A 209 -6.68 -31.65 15.25
C PHE A 209 -6.35 -30.20 14.90
N VAL A 210 -5.07 -29.84 14.96
CA VAL A 210 -4.57 -28.50 14.59
C VAL A 210 -3.78 -28.62 13.28
N GLY A 211 -4.27 -27.96 12.23
CA GLY A 211 -3.60 -27.99 10.94
C GLY A 211 -4.48 -27.50 9.79
N TYR A 212 -4.10 -27.92 8.59
CA TYR A 212 -4.77 -27.62 7.34
C TYR A 212 -5.42 -28.88 6.77
N VAL A 213 -6.42 -28.70 5.92
CA VAL A 213 -7.07 -29.75 5.15
C VAL A 213 -7.16 -29.28 3.70
N VAL A 214 -6.69 -30.11 2.78
CA VAL A 214 -6.86 -29.91 1.34
C VAL A 214 -7.91 -30.90 0.86
N GLU A 215 -8.98 -30.39 0.26
CA GLU A 215 -10.10 -31.18 -0.21
C GLU A 215 -10.12 -31.26 -1.73
N PHE A 216 -10.41 -32.44 -2.27
CA PHE A 216 -10.61 -32.63 -3.71
C PHE A 216 -11.57 -33.78 -3.96
N GLY A 217 -12.79 -33.46 -4.40
CA GLY A 217 -13.86 -34.45 -4.53
C GLY A 217 -14.12 -35.14 -3.19
N THR A 218 -13.87 -36.45 -3.11
CA THR A 218 -14.02 -37.24 -1.86
C THR A 218 -12.70 -37.46 -1.11
N HIS A 219 -11.59 -36.88 -1.56
CA HIS A 219 -10.28 -37.05 -0.95
C HIS A 219 -9.98 -35.91 0.04
N LEU A 220 -9.43 -36.27 1.19
CA LEU A 220 -9.01 -35.34 2.25
C LEU A 220 -7.53 -35.54 2.56
N ILE A 221 -6.74 -34.48 2.42
CA ILE A 221 -5.32 -34.48 2.77
C ILE A 221 -5.13 -33.54 3.97
N PHE A 222 -4.86 -34.12 5.12
CA PHE A 222 -4.63 -33.39 6.36
C PHE A 222 -3.16 -33.02 6.47
N VAL A 223 -2.85 -31.79 6.87
CA VAL A 223 -1.47 -31.31 7.08
C VAL A 223 -1.35 -30.77 8.50
N SER A 224 -0.58 -31.42 9.36
CA SER A 224 -0.38 -30.99 10.75
C SER A 224 1.09 -30.76 11.06
N PRO A 225 1.42 -29.94 12.07
CA PRO A 225 2.81 -29.81 12.51
C PRO A 225 3.25 -31.07 13.25
N ASP A 226 4.54 -31.35 13.23
CA ASP A 226 5.20 -32.28 14.14
C ASP A 226 5.27 -31.65 15.54
N LEU A 227 4.52 -32.23 16.49
CA LEU A 227 4.45 -31.77 17.87
C LEU A 227 5.64 -32.25 18.73
N GLY A 228 6.54 -33.07 18.18
CA GLY A 228 7.67 -33.66 18.91
C GLY A 228 8.93 -32.79 18.99
N GLY A 229 9.07 -31.81 18.09
CA GLY A 229 10.17 -30.83 18.13
C GLY A 229 9.81 -29.59 18.94
N GLN A 230 10.79 -28.75 19.27
CA GLN A 230 10.56 -27.33 19.64
C GLN A 230 10.78 -26.42 18.40
N PRO A 231 9.96 -26.50 17.33
CA PRO A 231 10.08 -25.56 16.22
C PRO A 231 9.53 -24.19 16.63
N ARG A 232 9.95 -23.14 15.92
CA ARG A 232 9.35 -21.81 16.02
C ARG A 232 7.92 -21.89 15.43
N ALA A 233 6.92 -21.45 16.19
CA ALA A 233 5.50 -21.63 15.82
C ALA A 233 5.10 -20.90 14.53
N ASP A 234 5.72 -19.75 14.25
CA ASP A 234 5.54 -18.97 13.02
C ASP A 234 6.03 -19.72 11.77
N VAL A 235 7.21 -20.34 11.84
CA VAL A 235 7.77 -21.17 10.76
C VAL A 235 6.86 -22.37 10.48
N ALA A 236 6.38 -23.03 11.54
CA ALA A 236 5.46 -24.14 11.39
C ALA A 236 4.18 -23.71 10.65
N ALA A 237 3.58 -22.56 11.02
CA ALA A 237 2.39 -22.04 10.35
C ALA A 237 2.61 -21.76 8.86
N LEU A 238 3.74 -21.11 8.51
CA LEU A 238 4.11 -20.83 7.12
C LEU A 238 4.30 -22.10 6.29
N LEU A 239 4.98 -23.11 6.87
CA LEU A 239 5.19 -24.39 6.19
C LEU A 239 3.88 -25.17 5.98
N LEU A 240 2.98 -25.16 6.96
CA LEU A 240 1.67 -25.81 6.80
C LEU A 240 0.86 -25.20 5.66
N GLU A 241 0.86 -23.86 5.56
CA GLU A 241 0.20 -23.14 4.45
C GLU A 241 0.86 -23.48 3.11
N ALA A 242 2.20 -23.44 3.03
CA ALA A 242 2.95 -23.71 1.81
C ALA A 242 2.79 -25.15 1.32
N VAL A 243 2.88 -26.14 2.23
CA VAL A 243 2.66 -27.56 1.90
C VAL A 243 1.24 -27.77 1.39
N SER A 244 0.23 -27.19 2.04
CA SER A 244 -1.18 -27.30 1.62
C SER A 244 -1.40 -26.70 0.23
N TYR A 245 -0.78 -25.54 -0.05
CA TYR A 245 -0.79 -24.93 -1.38
C TYR A 245 -0.19 -25.86 -2.43
N TRP A 246 0.99 -26.42 -2.19
CA TRP A 246 1.67 -27.27 -3.17
C TRP A 246 0.99 -28.62 -3.37
N VAL A 247 0.39 -29.20 -2.32
CA VAL A 247 -0.49 -30.37 -2.44
C VAL A 247 -1.63 -30.09 -3.41
N ARG A 248 -2.32 -28.95 -3.23
CA ARG A 248 -3.39 -28.54 -4.15
C ARG A 248 -2.88 -28.35 -5.57
N GLU A 249 -1.74 -27.67 -5.76
CA GLU A 249 -1.18 -27.45 -7.10
C GLU A 249 -0.81 -28.77 -7.80
N CYS A 250 -0.31 -29.76 -7.06
CA CYS A 250 -0.06 -31.10 -7.61
C CYS A 250 -1.34 -31.77 -8.11
N VAL A 251 -2.45 -31.62 -7.39
CA VAL A 251 -3.77 -32.13 -7.82
C VAL A 251 -4.27 -31.37 -9.04
N VAL A 252 -4.35 -30.04 -8.96
CA VAL A 252 -5.03 -29.22 -9.98
C VAL A 252 -4.21 -29.09 -11.27
N ARG A 253 -2.89 -28.88 -11.18
CA ARG A 253 -2.02 -28.73 -12.35
C ARG A 253 -1.40 -30.05 -12.80
N GLY A 254 -1.10 -30.95 -11.86
CA GLY A 254 -0.56 -32.27 -12.17
C GLY A 254 -1.62 -33.29 -12.57
N GLY A 255 -2.91 -33.03 -12.30
CA GLY A 255 -4.00 -33.98 -12.54
C GLY A 255 -3.91 -35.21 -11.65
N LEU A 256 -3.33 -35.07 -10.45
CA LEU A 256 -3.00 -36.18 -9.56
C LEU A 256 -4.10 -36.43 -8.53
N THR A 257 -4.26 -37.68 -8.12
CA THR A 257 -5.15 -38.07 -7.02
C THR A 257 -4.33 -38.91 -6.05
N PRO A 258 -4.40 -38.65 -4.73
CA PRO A 258 -3.67 -39.45 -3.76
C PRO A 258 -4.20 -40.90 -3.76
N PRO A 259 -3.36 -41.89 -3.39
CA PRO A 259 -3.72 -43.30 -3.45
C PRO A 259 -4.79 -43.72 -2.43
N THR A 260 -5.01 -42.92 -1.38
CA THR A 260 -6.02 -43.17 -0.36
C THR A 260 -6.97 -41.98 -0.23
N LEU A 261 -8.24 -42.26 0.09
CA LEU A 261 -9.25 -41.22 0.33
C LEU A 261 -8.86 -40.25 1.44
N ARG A 262 -8.04 -40.70 2.39
CA ARG A 262 -7.53 -39.89 3.49
C ARG A 262 -6.03 -40.08 3.59
N CYS A 263 -5.30 -38.98 3.58
CA CYS A 263 -3.86 -38.94 3.81
C CYS A 263 -3.56 -37.96 4.94
N HIS A 264 -2.50 -38.24 5.69
CA HIS A 264 -2.01 -37.35 6.74
C HIS A 264 -0.55 -36.97 6.47
N LEU A 265 -0.29 -35.70 6.26
CA LEU A 265 1.04 -35.11 6.18
C LEU A 265 1.41 -34.52 7.52
N VAL A 266 2.54 -34.97 8.07
CA VAL A 266 3.14 -34.39 9.28
C VAL A 266 4.35 -33.56 8.86
N VAL A 267 4.31 -32.27 9.16
CA VAL A 267 5.32 -31.29 8.75
C VAL A 267 6.24 -30.96 9.91
N SER A 268 7.52 -31.31 9.79
CA SER A 268 8.56 -31.05 10.77
C SER A 268 9.53 -29.98 10.23
N PRO A 269 9.52 -28.75 10.78
CA PRO A 269 10.41 -27.67 10.33
C PRO A 269 11.90 -27.96 10.61
N GLY A 270 12.21 -28.91 11.49
CA GLY A 270 13.55 -29.07 12.05
C GLY A 270 13.86 -28.07 13.18
N PRO A 271 15.12 -28.00 13.66
CA PRO A 271 15.52 -27.12 14.75
C PRO A 271 15.33 -25.62 14.44
N ALA A 272 14.79 -24.85 15.38
CA ALA A 272 14.52 -23.41 15.22
C ALA A 272 15.77 -22.57 14.84
N GLU A 273 16.95 -22.96 15.32
CA GLU A 273 18.22 -22.30 15.00
C GLU A 273 18.51 -22.26 13.50
N GLN A 274 18.10 -23.30 12.75
CA GLN A 274 18.33 -23.40 11.30
C GLN A 274 17.56 -22.34 10.52
N TRP A 275 16.41 -21.90 11.05
CA TRP A 275 15.55 -20.88 10.44
C TRP A 275 15.93 -19.45 10.85
N THR A 276 16.79 -19.31 11.86
CA THR A 276 17.15 -18.00 12.44
C THR A 276 18.55 -17.56 12.02
N ARG A 277 19.48 -18.50 11.79
CA ARG A 277 20.84 -18.20 11.32
C ARG A 277 21.25 -19.18 10.24
N LEU A 278 21.34 -18.67 9.01
CA LEU A 278 21.97 -19.39 7.91
C LEU A 278 23.46 -19.53 8.21
N LYS A 279 23.93 -20.78 8.34
CA LYS A 279 25.37 -21.08 8.37
C LYS A 279 25.92 -20.98 6.95
N ASP A 280 27.21 -20.62 6.80
CA ASP A 280 27.87 -20.43 5.50
C ASP A 280 27.81 -21.67 4.57
N ALA A 281 27.59 -22.87 5.11
CA ALA A 281 27.38 -24.08 4.32
C ALA A 281 26.30 -24.99 4.94
N ALA A 282 25.33 -25.41 4.12
CA ALA A 282 24.36 -26.43 4.49
C ALA A 282 25.04 -27.79 4.70
N THR A 283 24.59 -28.55 5.69
CA THR A 283 25.14 -29.87 6.05
C THR A 283 24.34 -31.02 5.47
N ALA A 284 23.03 -30.83 5.22
CA ALA A 284 22.20 -31.83 4.59
C ALA A 284 22.48 -31.98 3.09
N ARG A 285 22.26 -33.20 2.57
CA ARG A 285 22.39 -33.52 1.14
C ARG A 285 21.07 -33.43 0.36
N GLN A 286 19.95 -33.42 1.07
CA GLN A 286 18.60 -33.34 0.51
C GLN A 286 17.83 -32.26 1.28
N PRO A 287 17.16 -31.33 0.58
CA PRO A 287 16.44 -30.22 1.23
C PRO A 287 15.16 -30.69 1.95
N VAL A 288 14.47 -31.69 1.42
CA VAL A 288 13.27 -32.27 2.03
C VAL A 288 13.47 -33.77 2.18
N LEU A 289 13.28 -34.28 3.40
CA LEU A 289 13.27 -35.70 3.71
C LEU A 289 11.82 -36.15 3.91
N ALA A 290 11.37 -37.14 3.15
CA ALA A 290 10.04 -37.70 3.28
C ALA A 290 10.11 -39.15 3.76
N ILE A 291 9.28 -39.51 4.74
CA ILE A 291 9.15 -40.88 5.26
C ILE A 291 7.68 -41.25 5.27
N ARG A 292 7.33 -42.24 4.45
CA ARG A 292 5.96 -42.78 4.37
C ARG A 292 5.77 -43.97 5.32
N ALA A 293 4.69 -43.92 6.09
CA ALA A 293 4.18 -45.00 6.93
C ALA A 293 2.66 -45.09 6.74
N ASP A 294 2.19 -46.16 6.08
CA ASP A 294 0.78 -46.37 5.73
C ASP A 294 0.13 -45.16 5.00
N SER A 295 -0.85 -44.52 5.63
CA SER A 295 -1.55 -43.31 5.16
C SER A 295 -0.91 -41.99 5.61
N THR A 296 0.21 -42.06 6.33
CA THR A 296 0.92 -40.91 6.88
C THR A 296 2.25 -40.69 6.18
N VAL A 297 2.55 -39.44 5.81
CA VAL A 297 3.83 -39.02 5.23
C VAL A 297 4.43 -37.94 6.11
N ASN A 298 5.63 -38.20 6.64
CA ASN A 298 6.37 -37.24 7.44
C ASN A 298 7.33 -36.47 6.54
N LEU A 299 7.14 -35.16 6.45
CA LEU A 299 8.02 -34.25 5.73
C LEU A 299 8.92 -33.52 6.74
N ARG A 300 10.23 -33.68 6.62
CA ARG A 300 11.22 -32.96 7.41
C ARG A 300 12.03 -32.03 6.51
N PHE A 301 12.00 -30.75 6.84
CA PHE A 301 12.79 -29.72 6.16
C PHE A 301 14.19 -29.65 6.78
N THR A 302 15.21 -29.46 5.94
CA THR A 302 16.62 -29.40 6.38
C THR A 302 17.20 -27.99 6.23
N ASP A 303 18.40 -27.79 6.76
CA ASP A 303 19.17 -26.55 6.57
C ASP A 303 19.41 -26.21 5.09
N LEU A 304 19.58 -27.21 4.21
CA LEU A 304 19.66 -26.99 2.77
C LEU A 304 18.39 -26.35 2.17
N PHE A 305 17.18 -26.75 2.60
CA PHE A 305 15.95 -26.10 2.14
C PHE A 305 15.89 -24.64 2.55
N VAL A 306 16.28 -24.35 3.80
CA VAL A 306 16.32 -22.97 4.31
C VAL A 306 17.32 -22.12 3.54
N ALA A 307 18.48 -22.69 3.18
CA ALA A 307 19.47 -22.02 2.32
C ALA A 307 18.90 -21.71 0.92
N GLU A 308 18.24 -22.68 0.30
CA GLU A 308 17.64 -22.52 -1.03
C GLU A 308 16.43 -21.58 -1.06
N LEU A 309 15.80 -21.26 0.07
CA LEU A 309 14.74 -20.25 0.13
C LEU A 309 15.24 -18.82 -0.17
N GLN A 310 16.56 -18.60 -0.08
CA GLN A 310 17.19 -17.32 -0.39
C GLN A 310 17.35 -17.08 -1.90
N GLU A 311 17.24 -18.13 -2.71
CA GLU A 311 17.32 -18.03 -4.16
C GLU A 311 16.24 -17.08 -4.69
N GLU A 312 16.52 -16.38 -5.80
CA GLU A 312 15.53 -15.49 -6.40
C GLU A 312 14.30 -16.22 -6.94
N THR A 313 14.47 -17.52 -7.24
CA THR A 313 13.46 -18.42 -7.81
C THR A 313 13.01 -19.48 -6.80
N ASN A 314 11.97 -20.23 -7.14
CA ASN A 314 11.33 -21.24 -6.29
C ASN A 314 12.10 -22.57 -6.14
N VAL A 315 13.44 -22.57 -6.09
CA VAL A 315 14.28 -23.79 -6.02
C VAL A 315 13.89 -24.68 -4.84
N ALA A 316 13.87 -24.15 -3.62
CA ALA A 316 13.50 -24.90 -2.42
C ALA A 316 12.13 -25.58 -2.56
N GLU A 317 11.12 -24.82 -3.01
CA GLU A 317 9.76 -25.34 -3.12
C GLU A 317 9.59 -26.34 -4.27
N ARG A 318 10.42 -26.29 -5.32
CA ARG A 318 10.48 -27.35 -6.33
C ARG A 318 10.93 -28.68 -5.73
N HIS A 319 11.82 -28.67 -4.75
CA HIS A 319 12.18 -29.89 -4.01
C HIS A 319 11.04 -30.40 -3.13
N LEU A 320 10.29 -29.50 -2.49
CA LEU A 320 9.06 -29.87 -1.79
C LEU A 320 8.05 -30.53 -2.74
N VAL A 321 7.82 -29.94 -3.92
CA VAL A 321 6.92 -30.51 -4.93
C VAL A 321 7.42 -31.89 -5.38
N ALA A 322 8.72 -32.06 -5.63
CA ALA A 322 9.29 -33.37 -5.98
C ALA A 322 9.05 -34.43 -4.89
N ALA A 323 9.21 -34.07 -3.61
CA ALA A 323 8.91 -34.96 -2.48
C ALA A 323 7.42 -35.29 -2.39
N LEU A 324 6.51 -34.32 -2.58
CA LEU A 324 5.07 -34.57 -2.61
C LEU A 324 4.69 -35.52 -3.76
N LEU A 325 5.19 -35.27 -4.98
CA LEU A 325 4.93 -36.12 -6.14
C LEU A 325 5.37 -37.57 -5.89
N THR A 326 6.55 -37.75 -5.30
CA THR A 326 7.12 -39.08 -5.05
C THR A 326 6.41 -39.80 -3.90
N ASP A 327 6.29 -39.16 -2.74
CA ASP A 327 5.93 -39.84 -1.49
C ASP A 327 4.42 -39.80 -1.18
N LEU A 328 3.74 -38.70 -1.54
CA LEU A 328 2.28 -38.57 -1.35
C LEU A 328 1.51 -39.12 -2.56
N PHE A 329 1.87 -38.71 -3.78
CA PHE A 329 1.15 -39.08 -5.00
C PHE A 329 1.67 -40.35 -5.68
N ALA A 330 2.78 -40.93 -5.20
CA ALA A 330 3.37 -42.15 -5.75
C ALA A 330 3.66 -42.08 -7.26
N VAL A 331 4.12 -40.92 -7.73
CA VAL A 331 4.50 -40.69 -9.14
C VAL A 331 5.80 -41.42 -9.46
N ASP A 332 5.85 -42.08 -10.63
CA ASP A 332 7.06 -42.74 -11.12
C ASP A 332 8.22 -41.75 -11.29
N ALA A 333 9.43 -42.15 -10.88
CA ALA A 333 10.62 -41.29 -10.88
C ALA A 333 10.93 -40.62 -12.24
N ARG A 334 10.57 -41.26 -13.35
CA ARG A 334 10.75 -40.72 -14.72
C ARG A 334 9.84 -39.52 -15.02
N ASP A 335 8.68 -39.46 -14.35
CA ASP A 335 7.61 -38.49 -14.60
C ASP A 335 7.62 -37.33 -13.58
N VAL A 336 8.38 -37.47 -12.47
CA VAL A 336 8.53 -36.43 -11.44
C VAL A 336 9.05 -35.12 -12.02
N ASN A 337 10.19 -35.11 -12.73
CA ASN A 337 10.78 -33.87 -13.24
C ASN A 337 9.89 -33.12 -14.25
N PRO A 338 9.27 -33.78 -15.25
CA PRO A 338 8.26 -33.16 -16.10
C PRO A 338 7.11 -32.52 -15.29
N LEU A 339 6.59 -33.23 -14.28
CA LEU A 339 5.51 -32.72 -13.42
C LEU A 339 5.97 -31.56 -12.53
N VAL A 340 7.17 -31.59 -11.98
CA VAL A 340 7.75 -30.44 -11.25
C VAL A 340 7.79 -29.21 -12.14
N ASN A 341 8.23 -29.33 -13.40
CA ASN A 341 8.27 -28.21 -14.33
C ASN A 341 6.88 -27.67 -14.71
N ALA A 342 5.86 -28.52 -14.71
CA ALA A 342 4.48 -28.12 -14.98
C ALA A 342 3.79 -27.49 -13.74
N VAL A 343 3.98 -28.08 -12.55
CA VAL A 343 3.35 -27.67 -11.29
C VAL A 343 4.07 -26.47 -10.69
N ALA A 344 5.40 -26.52 -10.61
CA ALA A 344 6.31 -25.51 -10.06
C ALA A 344 7.38 -25.11 -11.10
N PRO A 345 6.98 -24.43 -12.20
CA PRO A 345 7.96 -23.93 -13.18
C PRO A 345 9.00 -23.06 -12.47
N LEU A 346 10.26 -23.16 -12.91
CA LEU A 346 11.35 -22.40 -12.32
C LEU A 346 11.06 -20.90 -12.50
N GLY A 347 10.98 -20.17 -11.40
CA GLY A 347 10.65 -18.75 -11.45
C GLY A 347 10.02 -18.24 -10.14
N PRO A 348 9.13 -17.23 -10.22
CA PRO A 348 8.63 -16.52 -9.04
C PRO A 348 7.55 -17.26 -8.24
N LYS A 349 7.05 -18.40 -8.73
CA LYS A 349 5.92 -19.12 -8.13
C LYS A 349 6.35 -19.80 -6.82
N ARG A 350 6.18 -19.08 -5.71
CA ARG A 350 6.49 -19.56 -4.35
C ARG A 350 5.57 -19.02 -3.26
N MET A 351 5.43 -19.77 -2.18
CA MET A 351 4.64 -19.39 -0.99
C MET A 351 5.51 -18.85 0.14
N LEU A 352 6.69 -19.43 0.34
CA LEU A 352 7.67 -19.07 1.35
C LEU A 352 8.62 -18.01 0.78
N ASN A 353 8.72 -16.89 1.47
CA ASN A 353 9.71 -15.85 1.20
C ASN A 353 10.60 -15.74 2.43
N ALA A 354 11.83 -16.22 2.33
CA ALA A 354 12.85 -16.03 3.37
C ALA A 354 13.73 -14.84 3.00
N PHE A 355 14.23 -14.16 4.03
CA PHE A 355 15.10 -13.00 3.89
C PHE A 355 16.39 -13.26 4.65
N ASN A 356 17.52 -13.09 3.97
CA ASN A 356 18.83 -13.14 4.62
C ASN A 356 19.07 -11.79 5.30
N GLU A 357 19.21 -11.78 6.62
CA GLU A 357 19.48 -10.56 7.39
C GLU A 357 20.82 -9.92 7.01
N ASN A 358 21.79 -10.68 6.51
CA ASN A 358 23.08 -10.14 6.07
C ASN A 358 22.95 -9.30 4.78
N ASP A 359 22.02 -9.68 3.90
CA ASP A 359 21.82 -9.02 2.60
C ASP A 359 20.67 -8.00 2.64
N THR A 360 19.65 -8.28 3.44
CA THR A 360 18.41 -7.51 3.56
C THR A 360 18.03 -7.25 5.02
N PRO A 361 18.91 -6.59 5.81
CA PRO A 361 18.66 -6.34 7.23
C PRO A 361 17.37 -5.54 7.49
N ASP A 362 16.92 -4.78 6.49
CA ASP A 362 15.69 -4.00 6.53
C ASP A 362 14.40 -4.80 6.35
N MET A 363 14.48 -6.11 6.15
CA MET A 363 13.33 -7.03 6.19
C MET A 363 13.04 -7.56 7.61
N ARG A 364 13.89 -7.24 8.60
CA ARG A 364 13.69 -7.66 9.99
C ARG A 364 12.72 -6.75 10.73
N ALA A 365 11.59 -7.27 11.21
CA ALA A 365 10.47 -6.46 11.71
C ALA A 365 9.72 -7.06 12.92
N GLU A 366 10.22 -8.10 13.58
CA GLU A 366 9.50 -8.89 14.59
C GLU A 366 9.08 -8.09 15.83
N ARG A 367 9.81 -7.00 16.13
CA ARG A 367 9.53 -6.11 17.27
C ARG A 367 8.89 -4.79 16.86
N LEU A 368 8.56 -4.61 15.58
CA LEU A 368 7.78 -3.47 15.10
C LEU A 368 6.29 -3.70 15.32
N PRO A 369 5.49 -2.62 15.46
CA PRO A 369 4.04 -2.74 15.51
C PRO A 369 3.47 -3.21 14.16
N ALA A 370 2.21 -3.64 14.17
CA ALA A 370 1.45 -3.84 12.94
C ALA A 370 1.30 -2.50 12.20
N PRO A 371 1.41 -2.47 10.85
CA PRO A 371 1.27 -1.25 10.07
C PRO A 371 -0.18 -0.77 10.09
N LEU A 372 -0.44 0.39 10.68
CA LEU A 372 -1.79 0.96 10.78
C LEU A 372 -2.03 2.02 9.69
N THR A 373 -3.14 1.92 8.95
CA THR A 373 -3.44 2.79 7.80
C THR A 373 -4.56 3.81 8.02
N GLY A 374 -5.36 3.64 9.09
CA GLY A 374 -6.50 4.49 9.44
C GLY A 374 -7.72 3.64 9.77
N HIS A 375 -8.83 4.27 10.15
CA HIS A 375 -10.10 3.59 10.41
C HIS A 375 -11.27 4.43 9.89
N GLY A 376 -12.17 3.84 9.10
CA GLY A 376 -13.25 4.56 8.41
C GLY A 376 -14.15 5.37 9.34
N GLN A 377 -14.54 4.78 10.47
CA GLN A 377 -15.38 5.47 11.46
C GLN A 377 -14.70 6.71 12.06
N VAL A 378 -13.38 6.64 12.29
CA VAL A 378 -12.63 7.77 12.87
C VAL A 378 -12.58 8.91 11.87
N THR A 379 -12.38 8.60 10.58
CA THR A 379 -12.47 9.57 9.49
C THR A 379 -13.86 10.19 9.43
N ALA A 380 -14.92 9.37 9.41
CA ALA A 380 -16.30 9.85 9.36
C ALA A 380 -16.62 10.81 10.52
N GLN A 381 -16.20 10.46 11.74
CA GLN A 381 -16.38 11.30 12.92
C GLN A 381 -15.64 12.65 12.78
N ILE A 382 -14.40 12.66 12.27
CA ILE A 382 -13.67 13.91 12.02
C ILE A 382 -14.42 14.79 11.01
N LEU A 383 -15.02 14.19 9.98
CA LEU A 383 -15.79 14.92 8.97
C LEU A 383 -17.07 15.53 9.53
N ASP A 384 -17.77 14.81 10.41
CA ASP A 384 -18.95 15.31 11.11
C ASP A 384 -18.60 16.49 12.01
N GLU A 385 -17.60 16.32 12.89
CA GLU A 385 -17.15 17.37 13.82
C GLU A 385 -16.63 18.61 13.07
N LEU A 386 -15.93 18.43 11.95
CA LEU A 386 -15.51 19.54 11.09
C LEU A 386 -16.72 20.27 10.50
N GLY A 387 -17.72 19.54 10.01
CA GLY A 387 -18.96 20.09 9.47
C GLY A 387 -19.76 20.87 10.52
N GLU A 388 -19.83 20.35 11.75
CA GLU A 388 -20.40 21.04 12.91
C GLU A 388 -19.67 22.35 13.20
N TRP A 389 -18.33 22.32 13.33
CA TRP A 389 -17.54 23.52 13.60
C TRP A 389 -17.65 24.58 12.48
N LEU A 390 -17.71 24.14 11.21
CA LEU A 390 -17.86 25.06 10.09
C LEU A 390 -19.20 25.80 10.12
N ARG A 391 -20.26 25.16 10.61
CA ARG A 391 -21.61 25.76 10.73
C ARG A 391 -21.81 26.53 12.02
N ASP A 392 -21.12 26.16 13.11
CA ASP A 392 -21.28 26.79 14.41
C ASP A 392 -20.97 28.31 14.33
N PRO A 393 -21.84 29.19 14.86
CA PRO A 393 -21.62 30.64 14.86
C PRO A 393 -20.34 31.10 15.59
N SER A 394 -19.87 30.31 16.57
CA SER A 394 -18.60 30.51 17.28
C SER A 394 -17.40 29.90 16.53
N GLY A 395 -17.65 29.02 15.55
CA GLY A 395 -16.67 28.48 14.61
C GLY A 395 -16.56 29.34 13.35
N ALA A 396 -16.83 28.74 12.17
CA ALA A 396 -16.76 29.48 10.91
C ALA A 396 -18.08 30.17 10.50
N GLY A 397 -19.21 29.82 11.14
CA GLY A 397 -20.52 30.43 10.92
C GLY A 397 -21.05 30.34 9.49
N LEU A 398 -20.70 29.28 8.76
CA LEU A 398 -21.07 29.11 7.35
C LEU A 398 -22.51 28.58 7.22
N PRO A 399 -23.33 29.18 6.34
CA PRO A 399 -24.66 28.64 6.05
C PRO A 399 -24.57 27.36 5.21
N VAL A 400 -25.59 26.51 5.33
CA VAL A 400 -25.81 25.39 4.41
C VAL A 400 -26.03 25.94 2.99
N GLY A 401 -25.36 25.34 2.00
CA GLY A 401 -25.44 25.71 0.59
C GLY A 401 -24.07 25.82 -0.11
N PRO A 402 -24.09 26.14 -1.43
CA PRO A 402 -22.88 26.27 -2.23
C PRO A 402 -22.07 27.52 -1.88
N LEU A 403 -20.74 27.38 -1.94
CA LEU A 403 -19.79 28.49 -1.81
C LEU A 403 -19.33 28.94 -3.20
N THR A 404 -19.09 30.24 -3.38
CA THR A 404 -18.73 30.81 -4.69
C THR A 404 -17.39 31.54 -4.67
N GLY A 405 -16.73 31.61 -5.84
CA GLY A 405 -15.50 32.39 -6.00
C GLY A 405 -14.40 32.01 -5.01
N SER A 406 -13.83 33.01 -4.34
CA SER A 406 -12.74 32.84 -3.37
C SER A 406 -13.16 32.19 -2.06
N ASP A 407 -14.47 32.15 -1.75
CA ASP A 407 -14.96 31.56 -0.51
C ASP A 407 -14.77 30.05 -0.48
N ARG A 408 -14.70 29.39 -1.65
CA ARG A 408 -14.38 27.96 -1.77
C ARG A 408 -13.00 27.65 -1.17
N SER A 409 -11.94 28.27 -1.69
CA SER A 409 -10.59 28.11 -1.15
C SER A 409 -10.46 28.69 0.27
N GLY A 410 -11.18 29.77 0.57
CA GLY A 410 -11.22 30.38 1.90
C GLY A 410 -11.73 29.41 2.97
N THR A 411 -12.82 28.69 2.69
CA THR A 411 -13.39 27.67 3.58
C THR A 411 -12.45 26.48 3.75
N LEU A 412 -11.84 25.97 2.68
CA LEU A 412 -10.84 24.90 2.78
C LEU A 412 -9.65 25.31 3.67
N ASN A 413 -9.17 26.55 3.52
CA ASN A 413 -8.08 27.06 4.36
C ASN A 413 -8.49 27.19 5.84
N LYS A 414 -9.74 27.61 6.12
CA LYS A 414 -10.29 27.64 7.49
C LYS A 414 -10.39 26.23 8.08
N ALA A 415 -10.89 25.26 7.30
CA ALA A 415 -10.97 23.86 7.70
C ALA A 415 -9.59 23.29 8.05
N VAL A 416 -8.58 23.52 7.20
CA VAL A 416 -7.18 23.13 7.47
C VAL A 416 -6.68 23.78 8.77
N GLY A 417 -6.93 25.07 8.98
CA GLY A 417 -6.54 25.77 10.21
C GLY A 417 -7.15 25.15 11.47
N HIS A 418 -8.44 24.82 11.44
CA HIS A 418 -9.13 24.17 12.55
C HIS A 418 -8.59 22.77 12.83
N LEU A 419 -8.38 21.96 11.79
CA LEU A 419 -7.82 20.62 11.94
C LEU A 419 -6.39 20.66 12.53
N PHE A 420 -5.57 21.66 12.16
CA PHE A 420 -4.28 21.90 12.80
C PHE A 420 -4.41 22.16 14.30
N THR A 421 -5.37 22.99 14.72
CA THR A 421 -5.65 23.24 16.14
C THR A 421 -6.08 21.98 16.88
N LEU A 422 -6.85 21.08 16.24
CA LEU A 422 -7.19 19.79 16.82
C LEU A 422 -5.95 18.91 17.00
N VAL A 423 -5.09 18.80 15.98
CA VAL A 423 -3.82 18.06 16.08
C VAL A 423 -2.93 18.62 17.20
N GLU A 424 -2.81 19.94 17.30
CA GLU A 424 -2.09 20.63 18.38
C GLU A 424 -2.62 20.23 19.76
N THR A 425 -3.95 20.24 19.92
CA THR A 425 -4.64 19.95 21.18
C THR A 425 -4.56 18.47 21.57
N GLU A 426 -4.61 17.55 20.60
CA GLU A 426 -4.41 16.12 20.84
C GLU A 426 -2.94 15.85 21.23
N ILE A 427 -1.98 16.30 20.41
CA ILE A 427 -0.55 16.03 20.60
C ILE A 427 -0.05 16.55 21.95
N ALA A 428 -0.54 17.70 22.41
CA ALA A 428 -0.10 18.32 23.66
C ALA A 428 -0.26 17.43 24.92
N ARG A 429 -1.13 16.42 24.88
CA ARG A 429 -1.44 15.54 26.03
C ARG A 429 -0.42 14.44 26.23
N TYR A 430 0.35 14.08 25.21
CA TYR A 430 1.22 12.91 25.23
C TYR A 430 2.60 13.20 25.78
N ASP A 431 3.20 12.17 26.37
CA ASP A 431 4.64 12.13 26.62
C ASP A 431 5.40 12.17 25.28
N GLN A 432 6.34 13.10 25.18
CA GLN A 432 7.09 13.33 23.95
C GLN A 432 7.97 12.15 23.52
N GLN A 433 8.49 11.34 24.45
CA GLN A 433 9.35 10.22 24.11
C GLN A 433 8.53 9.05 23.62
N ALA A 434 7.43 8.75 24.33
CA ALA A 434 6.49 7.69 23.99
C ALA A 434 5.81 7.96 22.64
N LEU A 435 5.30 9.18 22.42
CA LEU A 435 4.67 9.55 21.14
C LEU A 435 5.66 9.48 19.98
N LEU A 436 6.85 10.09 20.11
CA LEU A 436 7.84 10.06 19.03
C LEU A 436 8.30 8.63 18.72
N LYS A 437 8.55 7.80 19.75
CA LYS A 437 8.89 6.40 19.57
C LYS A 437 7.78 5.63 18.86
N TYR A 438 6.52 5.85 19.22
CA TYR A 438 5.37 5.20 18.60
C TYR A 438 5.27 5.59 17.11
N LEU A 439 5.34 6.89 16.79
CA LEU A 439 5.25 7.39 15.41
C LEU A 439 6.41 6.90 14.52
N VAL A 440 7.64 6.88 15.04
CA VAL A 440 8.81 6.34 14.30
C VAL A 440 8.67 4.83 14.11
N ALA A 441 8.23 4.07 15.13
CA ALA A 441 7.99 2.63 15.00
C ALA A 441 6.91 2.33 13.96
N GLN A 442 5.82 3.11 13.93
CA GLN A 442 4.77 2.99 12.91
C GLN A 442 5.28 3.35 11.51
N ASN A 443 6.12 4.38 11.39
CA ASN A 443 6.75 4.70 10.10
C ASN A 443 7.60 3.52 9.58
N GLU A 444 8.41 2.93 10.46
CA GLU A 444 9.23 1.76 10.13
C GLU A 444 8.37 0.55 9.74
N ALA A 445 7.28 0.29 10.45
CA ALA A 445 6.31 -0.76 10.13
C ALA A 445 5.67 -0.54 8.75
N LEU A 446 5.26 0.68 8.43
CA LEU A 446 4.68 1.03 7.15
C LEU A 446 5.69 0.90 5.98
N ILE A 447 6.95 1.33 6.17
CA ILE A 447 8.00 1.17 5.15
C ILE A 447 8.29 -0.32 4.93
N HIS A 448 8.41 -1.09 6.01
CA HIS A 448 8.57 -2.53 5.96
C HIS A 448 7.42 -3.19 5.17
N PHE A 449 6.18 -2.86 5.52
CA PHE A 449 4.99 -3.40 4.88
C PHE A 449 4.95 -3.12 3.38
N ALA A 450 5.26 -1.88 2.96
CA ALA A 450 5.32 -1.54 1.54
C ALA A 450 6.39 -2.36 0.78
N LYS A 451 7.58 -2.55 1.37
CA LYS A 451 8.66 -3.36 0.77
C LYS A 451 8.30 -4.85 0.73
N TYR A 452 7.74 -5.36 1.82
CA TYR A 452 7.28 -6.74 1.93
C TYR A 452 6.18 -7.05 0.89
N ASN A 453 5.15 -6.21 0.82
CA ASN A 453 4.06 -6.37 -0.16
C ASN A 453 4.59 -6.33 -1.59
N ALA A 454 5.51 -5.42 -1.92
CA ALA A 454 6.11 -5.36 -3.25
C ALA A 454 6.86 -6.66 -3.60
N ARG A 455 7.57 -7.27 -2.64
CA ARG A 455 8.29 -8.54 -2.84
C ARG A 455 7.34 -9.72 -2.99
N VAL A 456 6.31 -9.79 -2.14
CA VAL A 456 5.35 -10.89 -2.11
C VAL A 456 4.35 -10.83 -3.27
N LEU A 457 4.04 -9.64 -3.79
CA LEU A 457 3.12 -9.45 -4.92
C LEU A 457 3.51 -10.30 -6.12
N ARG A 458 4.82 -10.35 -6.46
CA ARG A 458 5.33 -11.16 -7.56
C ARG A 458 5.06 -12.66 -7.37
N SER A 459 5.25 -13.18 -6.17
CA SER A 459 5.03 -14.60 -5.90
C SER A 459 3.54 -14.93 -5.81
N ARG A 460 2.73 -14.05 -5.21
CA ARG A 460 1.27 -14.18 -5.15
C ARG A 460 0.62 -14.14 -6.53
N LEU A 461 1.06 -13.23 -7.40
CA LEU A 461 0.64 -13.21 -8.81
C LEU A 461 0.93 -14.53 -9.52
N ALA A 462 2.11 -15.10 -9.32
CA ALA A 462 2.49 -16.37 -9.93
C ALA A 462 1.73 -17.58 -9.33
N CYS A 463 1.36 -17.50 -8.04
CA CYS A 463 0.65 -18.57 -7.34
C CYS A 463 -0.87 -18.57 -7.58
N PHE A 464 -1.51 -17.39 -7.60
CA PHE A 464 -2.98 -17.24 -7.59
C PHE A 464 -3.53 -16.52 -8.84
N GLY A 465 -2.70 -15.74 -9.53
CA GLY A 465 -3.12 -14.91 -10.68
C GLY A 465 -3.57 -13.50 -10.27
N ALA A 466 -3.68 -12.62 -11.27
CA ALA A 466 -4.00 -11.19 -11.07
C ALA A 466 -5.43 -10.91 -10.60
N GLY A 467 -6.38 -11.78 -10.93
CA GLY A 467 -7.78 -11.61 -10.53
C GLY A 467 -8.10 -12.07 -9.11
N ALA A 468 -7.20 -12.85 -8.49
CA ALA A 468 -7.41 -13.38 -7.16
C ALA A 468 -7.45 -12.27 -6.10
N GLU A 469 -8.35 -12.38 -5.14
CA GLU A 469 -8.56 -11.40 -4.08
C GLU A 469 -7.29 -11.13 -3.28
N THR A 470 -6.54 -12.17 -2.92
CA THR A 470 -5.23 -12.01 -2.23
C THR A 470 -4.23 -11.15 -3.00
N THR A 471 -4.36 -11.06 -4.33
CA THR A 471 -3.54 -10.17 -5.16
C THR A 471 -4.11 -8.76 -5.20
N ARG A 472 -5.45 -8.61 -5.27
CA ARG A 472 -6.14 -7.32 -5.25
C ARG A 472 -5.92 -6.58 -3.94
N GLU A 473 -6.06 -7.26 -2.81
CA GLU A 473 -5.77 -6.74 -1.46
C GLU A 473 -4.35 -6.16 -1.35
N LEU A 474 -3.35 -6.86 -1.90
CA LEU A 474 -1.95 -6.37 -1.91
C LEU A 474 -1.78 -5.08 -2.72
N VAL A 475 -2.58 -4.87 -3.77
CA VAL A 475 -2.58 -3.63 -4.55
C VAL A 475 -3.28 -2.51 -3.79
N GLU A 476 -4.43 -2.78 -3.17
CA GLU A 476 -5.21 -1.83 -2.36
C GLU A 476 -4.39 -1.31 -1.17
N HIS A 477 -3.80 -2.23 -0.39
CA HIS A 477 -2.93 -1.91 0.75
C HIS A 477 -1.75 -1.01 0.40
N ARG A 478 -1.28 -1.02 -0.86
CA ARG A 478 -0.20 -0.14 -1.31
C ARG A 478 -0.63 1.33 -1.28
N SER A 479 -1.87 1.61 -1.70
CA SER A 479 -2.42 2.98 -1.72
C SER A 479 -2.64 3.49 -0.29
N GLU A 480 -3.32 2.68 0.53
CA GLU A 480 -3.60 2.99 1.94
C GLU A 480 -2.31 3.23 2.73
N SER A 481 -1.32 2.33 2.58
CA SER A 481 -0.02 2.46 3.23
C SER A 481 0.71 3.73 2.79
N ALA A 482 0.65 4.10 1.50
CA ALA A 482 1.28 5.33 1.02
C ALA A 482 0.65 6.60 1.62
N THR A 483 -0.68 6.63 1.76
CA THR A 483 -1.40 7.74 2.41
C THR A 483 -1.07 7.82 3.89
N ALA A 484 -1.10 6.69 4.60
CA ALA A 484 -0.73 6.61 6.02
C ALA A 484 0.71 7.03 6.27
N GLN A 485 1.67 6.61 5.44
CA GLN A 485 3.07 7.04 5.54
C GLN A 485 3.22 8.56 5.41
N ARG A 486 2.50 9.21 4.49
CA ARG A 486 2.56 10.67 4.34
C ARG A 486 2.05 11.38 5.59
N ALA A 487 0.88 10.98 6.08
CA ALA A 487 0.28 11.55 7.28
C ALA A 487 1.13 11.30 8.53
N ASN A 488 1.65 10.09 8.73
CA ASN A 488 2.51 9.73 9.86
C ASN A 488 3.82 10.52 9.87
N ARG A 489 4.47 10.72 8.70
CA ARG A 489 5.68 11.55 8.62
C ARG A 489 5.39 13.01 8.95
N PHE A 490 4.24 13.54 8.57
CA PHE A 490 3.82 14.87 8.99
C PHE A 490 3.70 14.95 10.53
N LEU A 491 3.12 13.95 11.19
CA LEU A 491 3.07 13.90 12.65
C LEU A 491 4.47 13.84 13.28
N ILE A 492 5.40 13.04 12.72
CA ILE A 492 6.80 13.02 13.17
C ILE A 492 7.45 14.40 13.04
N GLU A 493 7.28 15.04 11.87
CA GLU A 493 7.82 16.39 11.61
C GLU A 493 7.24 17.43 12.57
N TYR A 494 5.95 17.32 12.89
CA TYR A 494 5.28 18.18 13.84
C TYR A 494 5.83 17.98 15.27
N VAL A 495 5.85 16.74 15.77
CA VAL A 495 6.35 16.41 17.11
C VAL A 495 7.83 16.76 17.26
N ALA A 496 8.65 16.58 16.22
CA ALA A 496 10.04 16.99 16.22
C ALA A 496 10.20 18.52 16.36
N ALA A 497 9.32 19.28 15.71
CA ALA A 497 9.34 20.74 15.70
C ALA A 497 8.69 21.36 16.95
N GLN A 498 7.65 20.74 17.49
CA GLN A 498 6.87 21.15 18.66
C GLN A 498 6.71 19.97 19.63
N PRO A 499 7.78 19.56 20.34
CA PRO A 499 7.71 18.43 21.26
C PRO A 499 6.65 18.69 22.35
N PRO A 500 5.72 17.74 22.60
CA PRO A 500 4.70 17.93 23.62
C PRO A 500 5.28 17.82 25.04
N LEU A 501 4.52 18.30 26.02
CA LEU A 501 4.92 18.31 27.43
C LEU A 501 3.94 17.54 28.33
N GLY A 502 3.05 16.75 27.73
CA GLY A 502 2.10 15.92 28.46
C GLY A 502 2.74 14.64 29.01
N GLU A 503 1.90 13.79 29.60
CA GLU A 503 2.33 12.55 30.27
C GLU A 503 1.60 11.31 29.74
N ARG A 504 0.61 11.48 28.85
CA ARG A 504 -0.20 10.37 28.32
C ARG A 504 0.63 9.48 27.39
N LEU A 505 0.44 8.16 27.47
CA LEU A 505 1.02 7.22 26.52
C LEU A 505 0.09 7.03 25.31
N PRO A 506 0.61 6.95 24.07
CA PRO A 506 -0.22 6.77 22.88
C PRO A 506 -0.80 5.35 22.80
N THR A 507 -2.07 5.24 22.41
CA THR A 507 -2.75 3.99 22.06
C THR A 507 -3.01 3.88 20.55
N THR A 508 -3.46 2.71 20.08
CA THR A 508 -3.90 2.53 18.68
C THR A 508 -5.07 3.45 18.35
N ARG A 509 -6.02 3.61 19.28
CA ARG A 509 -7.15 4.52 19.14
C ARG A 509 -6.71 5.98 18.98
N ASP A 510 -5.79 6.43 19.85
CA ASP A 510 -5.17 7.76 19.76
C ASP A 510 -4.49 7.98 18.41
N TYR A 511 -3.76 6.97 17.94
CA TYR A 511 -3.06 7.01 16.66
C TYR A 511 -4.02 7.15 15.47
N TYR A 512 -5.11 6.39 15.42
CA TYR A 512 -6.10 6.52 14.35
C TYR A 512 -6.70 7.93 14.29
N ARG A 513 -6.95 8.56 15.45
CA ARG A 513 -7.43 9.94 15.51
C ARG A 513 -6.40 10.93 14.97
N LEU A 514 -5.15 10.85 15.42
CA LEU A 514 -4.07 11.72 14.93
C LEU A 514 -3.81 11.53 13.43
N LEU A 515 -3.82 10.28 12.96
CA LEU A 515 -3.60 9.93 11.57
C LEU A 515 -4.74 10.45 10.68
N GLY A 516 -6.00 10.28 11.10
CA GLY A 516 -7.17 10.80 10.41
C GLY A 516 -7.12 12.32 10.27
N LEU A 517 -6.83 13.04 11.37
CA LEU A 517 -6.70 14.51 11.33
C LEU A 517 -5.59 14.95 10.35
N ALA A 518 -4.45 14.26 10.38
CA ALA A 518 -3.34 14.51 9.46
C ALA A 518 -3.69 14.24 7.99
N GLN A 519 -4.44 13.17 7.71
CA GLN A 519 -4.95 12.86 6.37
C GLN A 519 -5.89 13.96 5.89
N GLU A 520 -6.81 14.40 6.74
CA GLU A 520 -7.78 15.45 6.43
C GLU A 520 -7.13 16.82 6.18
N ILE A 521 -6.07 17.17 6.94
CA ILE A 521 -5.24 18.36 6.66
C ILE A 521 -4.62 18.29 5.26
N ILE A 522 -4.02 17.14 4.91
CA ILE A 522 -3.39 16.92 3.61
C ILE A 522 -4.43 17.00 2.49
N GLU A 523 -5.59 16.39 2.70
CA GLU A 523 -6.65 16.28 1.70
C GLU A 523 -7.28 17.65 1.38
N ARG A 524 -7.67 18.41 2.41
CA ARG A 524 -8.26 19.75 2.24
C ARG A 524 -7.22 20.76 1.76
N GLY A 525 -5.96 20.64 2.20
CA GLY A 525 -4.86 21.44 1.70
C GLY A 525 -4.59 21.21 0.20
N THR A 526 -4.62 19.94 -0.22
CA THR A 526 -4.48 19.55 -1.63
C THR A 526 -5.64 20.07 -2.47
N ALA A 527 -6.88 19.95 -1.98
CA ALA A 527 -8.07 20.49 -2.62
C ALA A 527 -7.98 22.02 -2.81
N SER A 528 -7.53 22.74 -1.78
CA SER A 528 -7.32 24.19 -1.85
C SER A 528 -6.29 24.56 -2.92
N ASP A 529 -5.19 23.79 -3.02
CA ASP A 529 -4.16 23.98 -4.05
C ASP A 529 -4.70 23.71 -5.47
N PHE A 530 -5.56 22.70 -5.67
CA PHE A 530 -6.20 22.46 -6.98
C PHE A 530 -7.00 23.68 -7.48
N LEU A 531 -7.79 24.29 -6.60
CA LEU A 531 -8.53 25.52 -6.92
C LEU A 531 -7.58 26.71 -7.12
N HIS A 532 -6.57 26.86 -6.26
CA HIS A 532 -5.60 27.96 -6.33
C HIS A 532 -4.82 27.96 -7.65
N TYR A 533 -4.34 26.79 -8.08
CA TYR A 533 -3.60 26.60 -9.33
C TYR A 533 -4.50 26.47 -10.57
N LYS A 534 -5.84 26.53 -10.40
CA LYS A 534 -6.85 26.41 -11.47
C LYS A 534 -6.71 25.12 -12.26
N LEU A 535 -6.40 24.04 -11.55
CA LEU A 535 -6.30 22.69 -12.12
C LEU A 535 -7.63 21.94 -12.08
N ALA A 536 -8.53 22.39 -11.22
CA ALA A 536 -9.91 21.93 -11.09
C ALA A 536 -10.80 23.14 -10.76
N ASP A 537 -12.10 23.05 -11.06
CA ASP A 537 -13.09 24.07 -10.68
C ASP A 537 -14.28 23.46 -9.93
N PHE A 538 -14.03 22.44 -9.11
CA PHE A 538 -15.07 21.74 -8.38
C PHE A 538 -15.87 22.63 -7.42
N ASP A 539 -17.11 22.23 -7.19
CA ASP A 539 -17.99 22.86 -6.22
C ASP A 539 -17.57 22.52 -4.79
N VAL A 540 -17.64 23.53 -3.92
CA VAL A 540 -17.47 23.38 -2.47
C VAL A 540 -18.73 23.91 -1.81
N SER A 541 -19.32 23.14 -0.92
CA SER A 541 -20.58 23.49 -0.26
C SER A 541 -20.60 23.00 1.18
N ILE A 542 -21.43 23.61 2.00
CA ILE A 542 -21.90 22.97 3.23
C ILE A 542 -23.18 22.22 2.85
N LEU A 543 -23.14 20.89 2.95
CA LEU A 543 -24.22 20.00 2.55
C LEU A 543 -25.40 20.09 3.53
N GLU A 544 -26.58 19.60 3.13
CA GLU A 544 -27.75 19.53 4.02
C GLU A 544 -27.51 18.55 5.18
N SER A 545 -26.70 17.52 4.95
CA SER A 545 -26.16 16.64 5.99
C SER A 545 -25.33 17.39 7.04
N GLY A 546 -24.86 18.60 6.73
CA GLY A 546 -24.03 19.43 7.58
C GLY A 546 -22.52 19.25 7.37
N ARG A 547 -22.10 18.27 6.57
CA ARG A 547 -20.68 18.06 6.20
C ARG A 547 -20.21 19.07 5.16
N LEU A 548 -18.90 19.22 5.06
CA LEU A 548 -18.24 19.93 3.97
C LEU A 548 -18.21 19.05 2.71
N GLY A 549 -19.00 19.41 1.70
CA GLY A 549 -19.07 18.74 0.41
C GLY A 549 -18.02 19.27 -0.59
N MET A 550 -17.43 18.35 -1.35
CA MET A 550 -16.52 18.64 -2.47
C MET A 550 -16.87 17.73 -3.64
N SER A 551 -17.53 18.25 -4.68
CA SER A 551 -17.91 17.45 -5.85
C SER A 551 -16.78 17.43 -6.88
N ARG A 552 -15.92 16.43 -6.80
CA ARG A 552 -14.67 16.35 -7.58
C ARG A 552 -14.81 15.61 -8.91
N ASP A 553 -15.91 15.79 -9.63
CA ASP A 553 -16.07 15.16 -10.96
C ASP A 553 -15.35 15.94 -12.07
N GLU A 554 -14.09 16.32 -11.85
CA GLU A 554 -13.30 17.13 -12.78
C GLU A 554 -12.36 16.25 -13.63
N PRO A 555 -11.95 16.71 -14.84
CA PRO A 555 -11.04 15.95 -15.70
C PRO A 555 -9.72 15.56 -15.01
N VAL A 556 -9.21 16.39 -14.10
CA VAL A 556 -7.98 16.11 -13.36
C VAL A 556 -8.14 15.00 -12.33
N ASP A 557 -9.32 14.87 -11.71
CA ASP A 557 -9.63 13.81 -10.76
C ASP A 557 -9.77 12.46 -11.48
N LYS A 558 -10.47 12.45 -12.61
CA LYS A 558 -10.53 11.27 -13.51
C LYS A 558 -9.14 10.86 -14.02
N ALA A 559 -8.30 11.83 -14.36
CA ALA A 559 -6.91 11.58 -14.76
C ALA A 559 -6.09 10.96 -13.62
N MET A 560 -6.25 11.43 -12.38
CA MET A 560 -5.59 10.87 -11.20
C MET A 560 -6.05 9.43 -10.91
N GLN A 561 -7.36 9.15 -10.99
CA GLN A 561 -7.90 7.80 -10.85
C GLN A 561 -7.33 6.85 -11.91
N THR A 562 -7.39 7.25 -13.18
CA THR A 562 -6.83 6.49 -14.31
C THR A 562 -5.34 6.23 -14.11
N TYR A 563 -4.60 7.21 -13.60
CA TYR A 563 -3.17 7.07 -13.30
C TYR A 563 -2.90 6.01 -12.21
N VAL A 564 -3.69 6.00 -11.14
CA VAL A 564 -3.59 5.01 -10.04
C VAL A 564 -3.90 3.61 -10.53
N GLU A 565 -4.98 3.43 -11.29
CA GLU A 565 -5.35 2.14 -11.90
C GLU A 565 -4.23 1.62 -12.81
N ALA A 566 -3.71 2.49 -13.69
CA ALA A 566 -2.62 2.15 -14.58
C ALA A 566 -1.33 1.83 -13.80
N ALA A 567 -1.10 2.45 -12.63
CA ALA A 567 0.03 2.16 -11.77
C ALA A 567 -0.08 0.77 -11.12
N GLY A 568 -1.30 0.37 -10.71
CA GLY A 568 -1.58 -1.01 -10.27
C GLY A 568 -1.30 -2.02 -11.38
N ALA A 569 -1.82 -1.77 -12.58
CA ALA A 569 -1.57 -2.62 -13.74
C ALA A 569 -0.08 -2.71 -14.12
N ARG A 570 0.67 -1.60 -14.05
CA ARG A 570 2.12 -1.60 -14.25
C ARG A 570 2.86 -2.38 -13.19
N ALA A 571 2.50 -2.25 -11.91
CA ALA A 571 3.10 -3.02 -10.83
C ALA A 571 2.95 -4.52 -11.06
N ILE A 572 1.78 -4.95 -11.55
CA ILE A 572 1.54 -6.32 -11.98
C ILE A 572 2.46 -6.71 -13.16
N ARG A 573 2.52 -5.88 -14.23
CA ARG A 573 3.40 -6.13 -15.39
C ARG A 573 4.87 -6.27 -15.00
N THR A 574 5.41 -5.30 -14.26
CA THR A 574 6.80 -5.31 -13.77
C THR A 574 7.08 -6.53 -12.89
N ALA A 575 6.12 -6.97 -12.08
CA ALA A 575 6.28 -8.18 -11.27
C ALA A 575 6.32 -9.45 -12.14
N THR A 576 5.59 -9.47 -13.27
CA THR A 576 5.54 -10.63 -14.18
C THR A 576 6.70 -10.71 -15.17
N GLU A 577 7.34 -9.59 -15.50
CA GLU A 577 8.49 -9.58 -16.40
C GLU A 577 9.70 -10.29 -15.74
N PRO A 578 10.51 -11.02 -16.53
CA PRO A 578 11.80 -11.48 -16.03
C PRO A 578 12.61 -10.23 -15.62
N PRO A 579 13.32 -10.26 -14.47
CA PRO A 579 14.29 -9.22 -14.20
C PRO A 579 15.18 -9.09 -15.44
N PRO A 580 15.52 -7.86 -15.87
CA PRO A 580 16.44 -7.69 -16.99
C PRO A 580 17.64 -8.61 -16.79
N ASP A 581 18.09 -9.31 -17.85
CA ASP A 581 19.36 -10.04 -17.81
C ASP A 581 20.37 -9.13 -17.11
N GLY A 582 20.96 -9.65 -16.02
CA GLY A 582 21.73 -8.87 -15.06
C GLY A 582 22.60 -7.83 -15.77
N PRO A 583 22.64 -6.59 -15.26
CA PRO A 583 22.98 -5.44 -16.06
C PRO A 583 24.25 -5.66 -16.89
N LYS A 584 24.12 -5.68 -18.23
CA LYS A 584 25.13 -5.04 -19.09
C LYS A 584 25.01 -3.53 -18.90
N VAL A 585 25.13 -3.05 -17.67
CA VAL A 585 25.35 -1.63 -17.40
C VAL A 585 26.79 -1.41 -17.80
N ALA A 586 26.98 -0.83 -18.99
CA ALA A 586 28.18 -0.05 -19.22
C ALA A 586 28.36 0.86 -17.99
N PRO A 587 29.54 0.90 -17.34
CA PRO A 587 29.70 1.61 -16.08
C PRO A 587 29.20 3.05 -16.25
N GLY A 588 28.08 3.34 -15.59
CA GLY A 588 27.53 4.68 -15.55
C GLY A 588 28.51 5.63 -14.86
N PRO A 589 28.33 6.94 -15.01
CA PRO A 589 29.16 7.92 -14.33
C PRO A 589 29.16 7.71 -12.81
N ASP A 590 30.33 7.83 -12.19
CA ASP A 590 30.48 7.73 -10.73
C ASP A 590 29.99 9.03 -10.08
N ILE A 591 28.67 9.20 -10.04
CA ILE A 591 27.97 10.35 -9.48
C ILE A 591 28.42 10.66 -8.04
N VAL A 592 28.80 9.64 -7.26
CA VAL A 592 29.25 9.83 -5.87
C VAL A 592 30.57 10.63 -5.85
N THR A 593 31.50 10.27 -6.73
CA THR A 593 32.79 10.95 -6.84
C THR A 593 32.66 12.28 -7.57
N GLU A 594 31.96 12.33 -8.70
CA GLU A 594 31.83 13.52 -9.55
C GLU A 594 31.09 14.67 -8.83
N SER A 595 30.11 14.35 -7.98
CA SER A 595 29.36 15.35 -7.23
C SER A 595 30.09 15.93 -6.03
N ALA A 596 31.28 15.43 -5.68
CA ALA A 596 31.92 15.71 -4.39
C ALA A 596 32.13 17.20 -4.12
N ASP A 597 32.63 17.97 -5.10
CA ASP A 597 32.90 19.40 -4.92
C ASP A 597 31.62 20.24 -4.85
N ALA A 598 30.63 19.88 -5.67
CA ALA A 598 29.30 20.49 -5.61
C ALA A 598 28.65 20.26 -4.23
N MET A 599 28.66 19.02 -3.75
CA MET A 599 28.11 18.63 -2.46
C MET A 599 28.84 19.33 -1.29
N ARG A 600 30.17 19.37 -1.30
CA ARG A 600 30.96 20.11 -0.28
C ARG A 600 30.62 21.59 -0.27
N SER A 601 30.53 22.22 -1.45
CA SER A 601 30.20 23.64 -1.55
C SER A 601 28.80 23.94 -1.01
N GLU A 602 27.83 23.08 -1.29
CA GLU A 602 26.42 23.30 -0.97
C GLU A 602 26.08 22.94 0.49
N TYR A 603 26.59 21.80 0.97
CA TYR A 603 26.16 21.18 2.22
C TYR A 603 27.29 20.96 3.23
N GLY A 604 28.55 21.16 2.85
CA GLY A 604 29.71 20.95 3.72
C GLY A 604 30.19 19.51 3.82
N PHE A 605 29.58 18.57 3.08
CA PHE A 605 29.95 17.15 3.04
C PHE A 605 29.69 16.56 1.65
N THR A 606 30.26 15.39 1.35
CA THR A 606 30.06 14.64 0.09
C THR A 606 28.99 13.56 0.21
N LEU A 607 28.49 13.02 -0.91
CA LEU A 607 27.63 11.82 -0.87
C LEU A 607 28.33 10.62 -0.23
N ARG A 608 29.65 10.51 -0.34
CA ARG A 608 30.44 9.48 0.35
C ARG A 608 30.38 9.66 1.86
N ASP A 609 30.58 10.89 2.35
CA ASP A 609 30.47 11.18 3.79
C ASP A 609 29.07 10.85 4.32
N LEU A 610 28.03 11.21 3.58
CA LEU A 610 26.65 10.87 3.90
C LEU A 610 26.45 9.35 4.00
N ARG A 611 26.95 8.59 3.02
CA ARG A 611 26.86 7.12 3.00
C ARG A 611 27.54 6.50 4.20
N GLU A 612 28.75 6.92 4.52
CA GLU A 612 29.52 6.35 5.64
C GLU A 612 28.87 6.71 6.99
N VAL A 613 28.38 7.94 7.17
CA VAL A 613 27.65 8.32 8.39
C VAL A 613 26.33 7.55 8.51
N CYS A 614 25.57 7.37 7.43
CA CYS A 614 24.38 6.51 7.44
C CYS A 614 24.74 5.08 7.82
N GLY A 615 25.80 4.51 7.23
CA GLY A 615 26.31 3.19 7.59
C GLY A 615 26.63 3.07 9.08
N GLY A 616 27.37 4.04 9.64
CA GLY A 616 27.68 4.05 11.06
C GLY A 616 26.44 4.15 11.94
N LEU A 617 25.43 4.92 11.55
CA LEU A 617 24.14 4.98 12.26
C LEU A 617 23.37 3.65 12.19
N LEU A 618 23.44 2.94 11.06
CA LEU A 618 22.83 1.61 10.91
C LEU A 618 23.54 0.58 11.79
N ASP A 619 24.86 0.67 11.99
CA ASP A 619 25.61 -0.20 12.92
C ASP A 619 25.19 0.03 14.38
N LEU A 620 24.79 1.25 14.73
CA LEU A 620 24.30 1.61 16.07
C LEU A 620 22.85 1.16 16.30
N GLY A 621 22.06 1.05 15.24
CA GLY A 621 20.63 0.72 15.31
C GLY A 621 20.33 -0.76 15.11
N THR A 622 19.14 -1.19 15.52
CA THR A 622 18.62 -2.53 15.18
C THR A 622 17.36 -2.39 14.33
N ALA A 623 17.27 -3.15 13.24
CA ALA A 623 16.25 -2.94 12.21
C ALA A 623 14.79 -3.05 12.66
N ASP A 624 14.51 -3.85 13.70
CA ASP A 624 13.17 -4.02 14.27
C ASP A 624 12.90 -3.09 15.47
N GLN A 625 13.72 -2.04 15.68
CA GLN A 625 13.59 -1.12 16.81
C GLN A 625 13.86 0.34 16.44
N VAL A 626 13.25 1.24 17.23
CA VAL A 626 13.61 2.66 17.23
C VAL A 626 14.88 2.85 18.04
N THR A 627 15.87 3.51 17.46
CA THR A 627 17.14 3.79 18.12
C THR A 627 17.07 5.14 18.82
N ARG A 628 17.54 5.19 20.07
CA ARG A 628 17.71 6.40 20.86
C ARG A 628 19.11 6.40 21.46
N ILE A 629 19.89 7.44 21.20
CA ILE A 629 21.30 7.52 21.59
C ILE A 629 21.71 8.97 21.81
N ALA A 630 22.56 9.25 22.79
CA ALA A 630 23.15 10.58 22.95
C ALA A 630 23.89 10.99 21.67
N ARG A 631 23.65 12.21 21.19
CA ARG A 631 24.22 12.73 19.94
C ARG A 631 25.75 12.71 19.98
N ALA A 632 26.33 13.03 21.13
CA ALA A 632 27.78 13.01 21.33
C ALA A 632 28.35 11.59 21.15
N ASP A 633 27.68 10.58 21.69
CA ASP A 633 28.09 9.18 21.57
C ASP A 633 27.94 8.67 20.13
N ALA A 634 26.82 8.98 19.47
CA ALA A 634 26.63 8.65 18.07
C ALA A 634 27.73 9.25 17.18
N LEU A 635 28.05 10.53 17.40
CA LEU A 635 29.12 11.22 16.67
C LEU A 635 30.48 10.54 16.91
N ALA A 636 30.85 10.28 18.17
CA ALA A 636 32.12 9.66 18.51
C ALA A 636 32.26 8.24 17.95
N GLN A 637 31.21 7.42 18.07
CA GLN A 637 31.20 6.05 17.59
C GLN A 637 31.20 5.98 16.06
N VAL A 638 30.42 6.82 15.36
CA VAL A 638 30.43 6.89 13.89
C VAL A 638 31.79 7.38 13.38
N ALA A 639 32.35 8.44 13.98
CA ALA A 639 33.66 8.95 13.58
C ALA A 639 34.76 7.87 13.74
N SER A 640 34.74 7.14 14.87
CA SER A 640 35.71 6.08 15.15
C SER A 640 35.53 4.85 14.26
N SER A 641 34.30 4.38 14.05
CA SER A 641 34.03 3.14 13.30
C SER A 641 34.19 3.32 11.79
N ARG A 642 33.99 4.53 11.28
CA ARG A 642 34.05 4.85 9.85
C ARG A 642 35.32 5.60 9.44
N ASP A 643 36.25 5.83 10.38
CA ASP A 643 37.49 6.61 10.16
C ASP A 643 37.22 7.98 9.52
N LEU A 644 36.24 8.70 10.07
CA LEU A 644 35.81 10.02 9.59
C LEU A 644 36.24 11.14 10.53
N ASN A 645 36.52 12.32 9.97
CA ASN A 645 36.73 13.51 10.76
C ASN A 645 35.46 13.84 11.59
N PRO A 646 35.56 14.01 12.92
CA PRO A 646 34.39 14.32 13.77
C PRO A 646 33.57 15.54 13.32
N GLY A 647 34.21 16.57 12.75
CA GLY A 647 33.51 17.74 12.23
C GLY A 647 32.69 17.47 10.96
N VAL A 648 33.12 16.49 10.13
CA VAL A 648 32.32 16.03 8.99
C VAL A 648 31.10 15.26 9.48
N VAL A 649 31.28 14.35 10.45
CA VAL A 649 30.17 13.62 11.08
C VAL A 649 29.17 14.59 11.70
N ASP A 650 29.63 15.60 12.44
CA ASP A 650 28.78 16.65 13.02
C ASP A 650 27.93 17.37 11.95
N THR A 651 28.56 17.75 10.83
CA THR A 651 27.91 18.44 9.72
C THR A 651 26.82 17.58 9.08
N VAL A 652 27.11 16.29 8.83
CA VAL A 652 26.15 15.35 8.25
C VAL A 652 24.98 15.10 9.20
N LEU A 653 25.26 14.82 10.49
CA LEU A 653 24.22 14.64 11.50
C LEU A 653 23.29 15.85 11.56
N LYS A 654 23.85 17.08 11.59
CA LYS A 654 23.06 18.32 11.56
C LYS A 654 22.22 18.48 10.29
N ALA A 655 22.73 18.06 9.13
CA ALA A 655 21.99 18.11 7.88
C ALA A 655 20.85 17.08 7.80
N MET A 656 20.95 15.99 8.56
CA MET A 656 19.96 14.91 8.64
C MET A 656 19.01 15.02 9.83
N SER A 657 19.22 15.97 10.73
CA SER A 657 18.36 16.16 11.91
C SER A 657 17.20 17.12 11.68
N LEU A 658 16.03 16.73 12.16
CA LEU A 658 14.93 17.59 12.57
C LEU A 658 15.18 18.04 14.02
N THR A 659 14.81 19.28 14.33
CA THR A 659 15.03 19.90 15.64
C THR A 659 13.78 20.67 16.06
N ALA A 660 13.63 20.85 17.37
CA ALA A 660 12.61 21.75 17.93
C ALA A 660 12.79 23.17 17.37
N ARG A 661 11.66 23.87 17.19
CA ARG A 661 11.60 25.25 16.72
C ARG A 661 10.52 26.02 17.48
N ARG A 662 10.40 27.34 17.25
CA ARG A 662 9.47 28.18 18.03
C ARG A 662 8.04 27.96 17.58
N GLU A 663 7.80 27.94 16.28
CA GLU A 663 6.48 27.67 15.70
C GLU A 663 6.59 26.62 14.59
N PHE A 664 5.58 25.76 14.44
CA PHE A 664 5.59 24.77 13.36
C PHE A 664 5.63 25.44 11.98
N MET A 665 4.88 26.52 11.77
CA MET A 665 4.72 27.15 10.45
C MET A 665 5.82 28.17 10.09
N GLU A 666 6.82 28.40 10.95
CA GLU A 666 7.84 29.46 10.72
C GLU A 666 8.72 29.23 9.47
N ILE A 667 8.80 27.99 8.98
CA ILE A 667 9.52 27.60 7.76
C ILE A 667 8.67 27.76 6.48
N GLY A 668 7.47 28.33 6.60
CA GLY A 668 6.58 28.68 5.48
C GLY A 668 6.17 27.47 4.64
N PRO A 669 6.29 27.53 3.29
CA PRO A 669 5.93 26.43 2.40
C PRO A 669 6.55 25.07 2.72
N ASP A 670 7.67 25.05 3.45
CA ASP A 670 8.39 23.82 3.82
C ASP A 670 7.75 23.10 5.03
N ALA A 671 6.80 23.74 5.72
CA ALA A 671 5.98 23.13 6.78
C ALA A 671 4.73 22.42 6.23
N VAL A 672 4.35 22.68 4.97
CA VAL A 672 3.09 22.23 4.39
C VAL A 672 3.15 20.75 3.98
N PRO A 673 2.42 19.83 4.64
CA PRO A 673 2.68 18.39 4.51
C PRO A 673 2.26 17.79 3.16
N TRP A 674 1.33 18.43 2.42
CA TRP A 674 0.92 18.01 1.08
C TRP A 674 1.85 18.50 -0.05
N ARG A 675 2.92 19.24 0.28
CA ARG A 675 3.97 19.62 -0.68
C ARG A 675 5.14 18.65 -0.63
N PHE A 676 5.69 18.36 -1.81
CA PHE A 676 6.81 17.43 -1.97
C PHE A 676 8.15 18.16 -2.05
N ASN A 677 9.24 17.39 -1.95
CA ASN A 677 10.62 17.89 -2.02
C ASN A 677 10.95 18.99 -0.98
N ARG A 678 10.35 18.88 0.22
CA ARG A 678 10.57 19.78 1.35
C ARG A 678 11.94 19.55 2.00
N ASN A 679 12.67 20.61 2.32
CA ASN A 679 13.99 20.56 2.95
C ASN A 679 13.92 20.03 4.39
N MET A 680 12.83 20.29 5.09
CA MET A 680 12.54 19.84 6.46
C MET A 680 11.66 18.59 6.51
N SER A 681 11.54 17.83 5.42
CA SER A 681 10.81 16.56 5.46
C SER A 681 11.61 15.46 6.16
N TYR A 682 10.92 14.60 6.91
CA TYR A 682 11.49 13.42 7.57
C TYR A 682 12.20 12.47 6.61
N VAL A 683 11.75 12.39 5.35
CA VAL A 683 12.41 11.56 4.30
C VAL A 683 13.85 12.01 4.05
N ARG A 684 14.09 13.33 4.11
CA ARG A 684 15.41 13.92 3.90
C ARG A 684 16.23 13.96 5.19
N ARG A 685 15.54 14.08 6.33
CA ARG A 685 16.07 14.28 7.67
C ARG A 685 15.53 13.19 8.61
N PRO A 686 16.05 11.95 8.52
CA PRO A 686 15.51 10.80 9.25
C PRO A 686 15.84 10.81 10.75
N LEU A 687 16.64 11.77 11.22
CA LEU A 687 17.05 11.88 12.62
C LEU A 687 16.21 12.94 13.31
N ILE A 688 15.75 12.68 14.52
CA ILE A 688 15.13 13.68 15.39
C ILE A 688 16.07 13.95 16.56
N LEU A 689 16.47 15.21 16.74
CA LEU A 689 17.22 15.63 17.92
C LEU A 689 16.24 16.10 18.99
N GLN A 690 16.09 15.31 20.06
CA GLN A 690 15.25 15.61 21.21
C GLN A 690 16.14 15.77 22.45
N GLY A 691 16.28 17.00 22.92
CA GLY A 691 17.30 17.31 23.92
C GLY A 691 18.70 17.10 23.34
N ASP A 692 19.50 16.24 23.97
CA ASP A 692 20.83 15.82 23.52
C ASP A 692 20.83 14.45 22.83
N GLU A 693 19.68 13.81 22.67
CA GLU A 693 19.55 12.47 22.08
C GLU A 693 19.05 12.52 20.63
N LEU A 694 19.62 11.65 19.80
CA LEU A 694 19.14 11.35 18.46
C LEU A 694 18.17 10.16 18.52
N VAL A 695 17.01 10.33 17.88
CA VAL A 695 15.98 9.30 17.71
C VAL A 695 15.80 9.02 16.22
N PHE A 696 15.86 7.75 15.80
CA PHE A 696 15.69 7.37 14.39
C PHE A 696 15.26 5.91 14.20
N GLY A 697 14.64 5.65 13.04
CA GLY A 697 14.32 4.31 12.55
C GLY A 697 15.36 3.83 11.53
N PHE A 698 15.61 2.51 11.51
CA PHE A 698 16.64 1.89 10.67
C PHE A 698 16.37 2.10 9.16
N ARG A 699 15.16 1.81 8.69
CA ARG A 699 14.78 1.95 7.27
C ARG A 699 14.77 3.40 6.83
N SER A 700 14.36 4.30 7.72
CA SER A 700 14.38 5.74 7.46
C SER A 700 15.80 6.24 7.19
N VAL A 701 16.80 5.78 7.98
CA VAL A 701 18.22 6.07 7.71
C VAL A 701 18.71 5.37 6.44
N LEU A 702 18.39 4.09 6.25
CA LEU A 702 18.80 3.31 5.07
C LEU A 702 18.33 3.96 3.76
N ASN A 703 17.11 4.48 3.73
CA ASN A 703 16.51 5.12 2.55
C ASN A 703 17.04 6.54 2.28
N THR A 704 17.83 7.13 3.19
CA THR A 704 18.32 8.50 3.04
C THR A 704 19.36 8.60 1.92
N GLY A 705 20.33 7.68 1.86
CA GLY A 705 21.32 7.66 0.79
C GLY A 705 20.69 7.62 -0.62
N PRO A 706 19.85 6.61 -0.91
CA PRO A 706 19.10 6.54 -2.17
C PRO A 706 18.25 7.77 -2.46
N TYR A 707 17.61 8.36 -1.45
CA TYR A 707 16.83 9.58 -1.62
C TYR A 707 17.68 10.78 -2.07
N TRP A 708 18.83 11.02 -1.42
CA TRP A 708 19.74 12.12 -1.78
C TRP A 708 20.40 11.89 -3.15
N PHE A 709 20.82 10.66 -3.43
CA PHE A 709 21.34 10.27 -4.74
C PHE A 709 20.30 10.54 -5.84
N THR A 710 19.09 10.01 -5.67
CA THR A 710 18.00 10.18 -6.64
C THR A 710 17.65 11.66 -6.81
N SER A 711 17.61 12.44 -5.73
CA SER A 711 17.31 13.88 -5.77
C SER A 711 18.34 14.69 -6.54
N LEU A 712 19.60 14.25 -6.54
CA LEU A 712 20.69 14.88 -7.27
C LEU A 712 20.57 14.63 -8.78
N ILE A 713 20.18 13.42 -9.18
CA ILE A 713 20.11 13.01 -10.59
C ILE A 713 18.77 13.34 -11.23
N SER A 714 17.66 13.29 -10.48
CA SER A 714 16.33 13.68 -10.96
C SER A 714 16.18 15.20 -11.07
N GLY A 715 17.12 15.96 -10.51
CA GLY A 715 17.15 17.43 -10.42
C GLY A 715 16.08 18.06 -9.53
N ARG A 716 15.50 17.28 -8.61
CA ARG A 716 14.78 17.80 -7.43
C ARG A 716 15.60 18.83 -6.67
N LEU A 717 16.92 18.67 -6.64
CA LEU A 717 17.82 19.62 -5.98
C LEU A 717 17.98 20.95 -6.74
N GLN A 718 17.62 21.04 -8.03
CA GLN A 718 17.92 22.22 -8.85
C GLN A 718 17.24 23.49 -8.32
N ALA A 719 15.98 23.41 -7.90
CA ALA A 719 15.23 24.55 -7.38
C ALA A 719 15.75 25.03 -6.01
N ASN A 720 16.39 24.14 -5.25
CA ASN A 720 16.87 24.37 -3.89
C ASN A 720 18.38 24.62 -3.80
N ALA A 721 19.12 24.44 -4.90
CA ALA A 721 20.56 24.65 -4.95
C ALA A 721 20.91 26.13 -4.76
N LYS A 722 21.76 26.42 -3.78
CA LYS A 722 22.19 27.77 -3.42
C LYS A 722 23.47 28.15 -4.15
N THR A 723 24.40 27.22 -4.28
CA THR A 723 25.72 27.43 -4.85
C THR A 723 25.77 27.24 -6.36
N GLN A 724 26.68 27.95 -7.03
CA GLN A 724 26.85 27.84 -8.48
C GLN A 724 27.41 26.46 -8.88
N ALA A 725 28.29 25.88 -8.06
CA ALA A 725 28.84 24.55 -8.28
C ALA A 725 27.72 23.48 -8.31
N MET A 726 26.80 23.51 -7.34
CA MET A 726 25.66 22.60 -7.32
C MET A 726 24.71 22.80 -8.51
N LYS A 727 24.40 24.05 -8.86
CA LYS A 727 23.56 24.35 -10.04
C LYS A 727 24.16 23.82 -11.33
N ALA A 728 25.46 24.00 -11.52
CA ALA A 728 26.18 23.52 -12.70
C ALA A 728 26.17 21.99 -12.76
N TYR A 729 26.52 21.32 -11.65
CA TYR A 729 26.55 19.86 -11.59
C TYR A 729 25.18 19.23 -11.84
N VAL A 730 24.12 19.72 -11.19
CA VAL A 730 22.75 19.19 -11.41
C VAL A 730 22.31 19.39 -12.86
N SER A 731 22.67 20.52 -13.48
CA SER A 731 22.37 20.76 -14.90
C SER A 731 23.11 19.79 -15.82
N GLU A 732 24.39 19.52 -15.55
CA GLU A 732 25.21 18.58 -16.32
C GLU A 732 24.73 17.13 -16.15
N ALA A 733 24.45 16.71 -14.91
CA ALA A 733 23.89 15.39 -14.61
C ALA A 733 22.57 15.17 -15.33
N ARG A 734 21.66 16.15 -15.30
CA ARG A 734 20.40 16.09 -16.07
C ARG A 734 20.61 16.04 -17.58
N GLY A 735 21.61 16.74 -18.10
CA GLY A 735 21.98 16.65 -19.52
C GLY A 735 22.30 15.21 -19.92
N ARG A 736 23.23 14.59 -19.18
CA ARG A 736 23.65 13.19 -19.43
C ARG A 736 22.50 12.18 -19.32
N ILE A 737 21.59 12.37 -18.37
CA ILE A 737 20.43 11.48 -18.18
C ILE A 737 19.45 11.60 -19.33
N ASN A 738 19.15 12.83 -19.79
CA ASN A 738 18.29 13.04 -20.95
C ASN A 738 18.90 12.43 -22.22
N ASP A 739 20.22 12.58 -22.42
CA ASP A 739 20.93 11.99 -23.56
C ASP A 739 20.88 10.44 -23.52
N GLY A 740 21.10 9.85 -22.34
CA GLY A 740 21.00 8.41 -22.12
C GLY A 740 19.58 7.89 -22.37
N TYR A 741 18.57 8.60 -21.86
CA TYR A 741 17.17 8.25 -22.08
C TYR A 741 16.76 8.34 -23.57
N ALA A 742 17.23 9.36 -24.30
CA ALA A 742 17.03 9.43 -25.75
C ALA A 742 17.67 8.23 -26.47
N ALA A 743 18.84 7.76 -26.02
CA ALA A 743 19.48 6.56 -26.55
C ALA A 743 18.66 5.29 -26.27
N ASP A 744 18.08 5.15 -25.08
CA ASP A 744 17.19 4.02 -24.73
C ASP A 744 15.93 4.02 -25.59
N VAL A 745 15.32 5.19 -25.82
CA VAL A 745 14.17 5.36 -26.74
C VAL A 745 14.56 4.95 -28.15
N ALA A 746 15.72 5.39 -28.65
CA ALA A 746 16.19 5.01 -29.97
C ALA A 746 16.42 3.50 -30.10
N GLU A 747 16.96 2.84 -29.08
CA GLU A 747 17.17 1.40 -29.07
C GLU A 747 15.85 0.62 -29.03
N ARG A 748 14.89 1.10 -28.23
CA ARG A 748 13.53 0.54 -28.22
C ARG A 748 12.89 0.65 -29.61
N LEU A 749 12.99 1.79 -30.28
CA LEU A 749 12.47 1.96 -31.65
C LEU A 749 13.18 1.03 -32.65
N ARG A 750 14.50 0.83 -32.52
CA ARG A 750 15.24 -0.14 -33.36
C ARG A 750 14.72 -1.56 -33.17
N SER A 751 14.44 -1.96 -31.94
CA SER A 751 13.85 -3.28 -31.65
C SER A 751 12.45 -3.47 -32.26
N LEU A 752 11.74 -2.36 -32.54
CA LEU A 752 10.43 -2.33 -33.20
C LEU A 752 10.52 -2.21 -34.73
N GLY A 753 11.71 -2.29 -35.33
CA GLY A 753 11.91 -2.27 -36.78
C GLY A 753 12.20 -0.90 -37.38
N PHE A 754 12.46 0.14 -36.57
CA PHE A 754 12.86 1.46 -37.06
C PHE A 754 14.39 1.56 -37.24
N SER A 755 14.84 2.42 -38.15
CA SER A 755 16.20 2.99 -38.07
C SER A 755 16.14 4.32 -37.31
N ALA A 756 16.96 4.52 -36.27
CA ALA A 756 16.91 5.70 -35.41
C ALA A 756 18.27 6.42 -35.27
N GLN A 757 18.26 7.76 -35.36
CA GLN A 757 19.39 8.67 -35.18
C GLN A 757 19.14 9.63 -34.01
N LEU A 758 20.19 9.98 -33.25
CA LEU A 758 20.10 10.82 -32.04
C LEU A 758 20.50 12.27 -32.34
N SER A 759 19.92 13.22 -31.59
CA SER A 759 20.30 14.64 -31.52
C SER A 759 20.47 15.30 -32.90
N VAL A 760 19.45 15.15 -33.75
CA VAL A 760 19.49 15.64 -35.14
C VAL A 760 19.22 17.14 -35.16
N SER A 761 20.29 17.93 -35.33
CA SER A 761 20.23 19.40 -35.41
C SER A 761 20.30 19.95 -36.84
N LYS A 762 20.69 19.12 -37.82
CA LYS A 762 20.81 19.49 -39.23
C LYS A 762 20.44 18.34 -40.15
N ILE A 763 19.73 18.65 -41.23
CA ILE A 763 19.34 17.69 -42.26
C ILE A 763 19.71 18.27 -43.63
N GLY A 764 20.47 17.51 -44.43
CA GLY A 764 20.96 17.98 -45.74
C GLY A 764 21.85 19.24 -45.67
N GLY A 765 22.49 19.50 -44.53
CA GLY A 765 23.32 20.69 -44.30
C GLY A 765 22.56 21.93 -43.82
N ALA A 766 21.23 21.93 -43.88
CA ALA A 766 20.38 22.99 -43.34
C ALA A 766 20.10 22.77 -41.84
N ARG A 767 20.04 23.87 -41.06
CA ARG A 767 19.55 23.84 -39.68
C ARG A 767 18.03 23.70 -39.67
N ILE A 768 17.51 23.04 -38.66
CA ILE A 768 16.06 22.98 -38.40
C ILE A 768 15.65 24.34 -37.85
N ALA A 769 14.90 25.11 -38.64
CA ALA A 769 14.54 26.48 -38.32
C ALA A 769 13.09 26.76 -38.72
N ASP A 770 12.43 27.70 -38.05
CA ASP A 770 11.08 28.09 -38.42
C ASP A 770 11.03 28.92 -39.70
N SER A 771 9.81 29.32 -40.09
CA SER A 771 9.56 30.16 -41.28
C SER A 771 10.28 31.52 -41.24
N ASP A 772 10.66 32.01 -40.06
CA ASP A 772 11.37 33.27 -39.87
C ASP A 772 12.91 33.06 -39.81
N GLY A 773 13.38 31.83 -39.99
CA GLY A 773 14.79 31.46 -39.94
C GLY A 773 15.36 31.33 -38.53
N LEU A 774 14.52 31.29 -37.50
CA LEU A 774 14.96 31.08 -36.12
C LEU A 774 15.19 29.59 -35.85
N ASP A 775 16.31 29.29 -35.19
CA ASP A 775 16.70 27.92 -34.82
C ASP A 775 15.64 27.27 -33.91
N LEU A 776 15.12 26.11 -34.32
CA LEU A 776 14.15 25.32 -33.55
C LEU A 776 14.81 24.32 -32.60
N GLY A 777 16.14 24.23 -32.63
CA GLY A 777 16.91 23.23 -31.91
C GLY A 777 16.89 21.86 -32.59
N ASP A 778 17.43 20.88 -31.88
CA ASP A 778 17.54 19.50 -32.32
C ASP A 778 16.26 18.69 -32.08
N ILE A 779 16.17 17.56 -32.80
CA ILE A 779 15.21 16.49 -32.55
C ILE A 779 15.95 15.40 -31.77
N ASP A 780 15.44 15.06 -30.58
CA ASP A 780 16.09 14.10 -29.66
C ASP A 780 16.32 12.74 -30.36
N VAL A 781 15.28 12.18 -31.00
CA VAL A 781 15.41 10.98 -31.87
C VAL A 781 14.65 11.16 -33.18
N LEU A 782 15.33 10.98 -34.31
CA LEU A 782 14.71 10.89 -35.63
C LEU A 782 14.71 9.44 -36.10
N ALA A 783 13.54 8.87 -36.33
CA ALA A 783 13.38 7.48 -36.72
C ALA A 783 12.65 7.30 -38.06
N TRP A 784 12.94 6.20 -38.76
CA TRP A 784 12.32 5.82 -40.03
C TRP A 784 11.81 4.39 -39.97
N HIS A 785 10.54 4.21 -40.32
CA HIS A 785 9.91 2.90 -40.46
C HIS A 785 9.64 2.58 -41.94
N PRO A 786 10.30 1.56 -42.51
CA PRO A 786 10.22 1.29 -43.95
C PRO A 786 8.84 0.80 -44.39
N ASP A 787 8.17 -0.03 -43.60
CA ASP A 787 6.93 -0.72 -44.00
C ASP A 787 5.74 0.24 -44.07
N THR A 788 5.64 1.17 -43.12
CA THR A 788 4.60 2.20 -43.08
C THR A 788 5.04 3.51 -43.77
N ARG A 789 6.27 3.56 -44.29
CA ARG A 789 6.91 4.76 -44.86
C ARG A 789 6.74 6.00 -43.98
N THR A 790 7.02 5.86 -42.68
CA THR A 790 6.83 6.94 -41.71
C THR A 790 8.16 7.46 -41.19
N VAL A 791 8.35 8.78 -41.25
CA VAL A 791 9.37 9.49 -40.48
C VAL A 791 8.76 9.85 -39.14
N LEU A 792 9.36 9.38 -38.06
CA LEU A 792 8.93 9.64 -36.69
C LEU A 792 9.92 10.58 -36.01
N ALA A 793 9.45 11.75 -35.61
CA ALA A 793 10.20 12.67 -34.76
C ALA A 793 9.82 12.44 -33.30
N VAL A 794 10.80 12.14 -32.47
CA VAL A 794 10.59 11.85 -31.05
C VAL A 794 11.26 12.91 -30.20
N GLU A 795 10.48 13.50 -29.31
CA GLU A 795 11.01 14.27 -28.16
C GLU A 795 11.10 13.30 -26.98
N ALA A 796 12.31 13.01 -26.50
CA ALA A 796 12.55 12.13 -25.38
C ALA A 796 12.80 12.98 -24.13
N LYS A 797 11.91 12.90 -23.14
CA LYS A 797 12.03 13.67 -21.91
C LYS A 797 11.90 12.79 -20.68
N ASP A 798 12.93 12.83 -19.86
CA ASP A 798 12.87 12.30 -18.51
C ASP A 798 12.12 13.32 -17.62
N PHE A 799 10.80 13.15 -17.50
CA PHE A 799 9.99 13.96 -16.60
C PHE A 799 9.94 13.28 -15.24
N GLU A 800 10.22 14.07 -14.21
CA GLU A 800 9.80 13.68 -12.88
C GLU A 800 8.27 13.81 -12.81
N VAL A 801 7.59 12.72 -12.45
CA VAL A 801 6.12 12.71 -12.33
C VAL A 801 5.67 13.79 -11.34
N ALA A 802 4.89 14.75 -11.82
CA ALA A 802 4.18 15.70 -10.98
C ALA A 802 3.10 14.99 -10.15
N ARG A 803 3.19 15.10 -8.82
CA ARG A 803 2.28 14.40 -7.89
C ARG A 803 1.45 15.34 -7.03
N THR A 804 1.86 16.60 -6.93
CA THR A 804 1.12 17.64 -6.22
C THR A 804 0.51 18.64 -7.20
N PRO A 805 -0.58 19.35 -6.85
CA PRO A 805 -1.19 20.35 -7.74
C PRO A 805 -0.18 21.42 -8.19
N SER A 806 0.70 21.87 -7.30
CA SER A 806 1.77 22.82 -7.65
C SER A 806 2.71 22.26 -8.72
N GLU A 807 3.15 21.00 -8.59
CA GLU A 807 4.00 20.35 -9.60
C GLU A 807 3.25 20.16 -10.92
N MET A 808 1.98 19.76 -10.88
CA MET A 808 1.15 19.56 -12.08
C MET A 808 0.96 20.86 -12.85
N SER A 809 0.71 21.97 -12.14
CA SER A 809 0.59 23.30 -12.74
C SER A 809 1.87 23.70 -13.47
N HIS A 810 3.05 23.47 -12.85
CA HIS A 810 4.34 23.74 -13.48
C HIS A 810 4.60 22.81 -14.69
N GLU A 811 4.23 21.54 -14.58
CA GLU A 811 4.35 20.56 -15.66
C GLU A 811 3.46 20.94 -16.85
N ILE A 812 2.19 21.30 -16.63
CA ILE A 812 1.26 21.76 -17.67
C ILE A 812 1.79 23.02 -18.37
N ALA A 813 2.27 23.99 -17.58
CA ALA A 813 2.85 25.21 -18.13
C ALA A 813 4.08 24.90 -19.01
N LYS A 814 4.91 23.92 -18.64
CA LYS A 814 6.11 23.53 -19.40
C LYS A 814 5.79 22.68 -20.64
N LEU A 815 4.87 21.73 -20.52
CA LEU A 815 4.51 20.78 -21.57
C LEU A 815 3.59 21.38 -22.63
N PHE A 816 2.50 22.04 -22.21
CA PHE A 816 1.38 22.38 -23.09
C PHE A 816 1.26 23.88 -23.37
N MET A 817 1.36 24.75 -22.36
CA MET A 817 0.97 26.17 -22.50
C MET A 817 2.13 27.12 -22.83
N GLY A 818 3.31 26.88 -22.27
CA GLY A 818 4.42 27.83 -22.28
C GLY A 818 4.27 28.91 -21.19
N LYS A 819 5.30 29.73 -21.01
CA LYS A 819 5.29 30.86 -20.07
C LYS A 819 4.94 32.15 -20.80
N GLN A 820 3.91 32.84 -20.32
CA GLN A 820 3.55 34.19 -20.71
C GLN A 820 4.18 35.17 -19.69
N GLY A 821 4.92 36.19 -20.16
CA GLY A 821 5.55 37.16 -19.25
C GLY A 821 6.78 37.85 -19.84
N LYS A 822 7.63 38.43 -18.97
CA LYS A 822 8.84 39.19 -19.38
C LYS A 822 9.84 38.39 -20.22
N LYS A 823 9.87 37.06 -20.05
CA LYS A 823 10.59 36.13 -20.92
C LYS A 823 9.59 35.10 -21.43
N PRO A 824 8.92 35.36 -22.57
CA PRO A 824 7.97 34.42 -23.13
C PRO A 824 8.72 33.14 -23.54
N GLU A 825 8.17 31.99 -23.18
CA GLU A 825 8.76 30.69 -23.49
C GLU A 825 7.68 29.77 -24.07
N ARG A 826 7.93 29.19 -25.25
CA ARG A 826 7.03 28.23 -25.89
C ARG A 826 7.03 26.89 -25.15
N SER A 827 5.91 26.18 -25.22
CA SER A 827 5.74 24.86 -24.61
C SER A 827 6.55 23.78 -25.34
N THR A 828 6.75 22.64 -24.70
CA THR A 828 7.45 21.49 -25.31
C THR A 828 6.68 20.97 -26.53
N VAL A 829 5.35 20.86 -26.43
CA VAL A 829 4.48 20.44 -27.53
C VAL A 829 4.57 21.42 -28.71
N ASP A 830 4.51 22.74 -28.47
CA ASP A 830 4.61 23.75 -29.54
C ASP A 830 5.99 23.71 -30.23
N LYS A 831 7.08 23.61 -29.46
CA LYS A 831 8.44 23.47 -30.03
C LYS A 831 8.53 22.24 -30.92
N HIS A 832 8.02 21.09 -30.47
CA HIS A 832 8.09 19.84 -31.22
C HIS A 832 7.20 19.84 -32.47
N ALA A 833 5.99 20.41 -32.38
CA ALA A 833 5.08 20.56 -33.52
C ALA A 833 5.75 21.31 -34.69
N ARG A 834 6.46 22.40 -34.39
CA ARG A 834 7.16 23.19 -35.41
C ARG A 834 8.32 22.43 -36.07
N ARG A 835 8.99 21.55 -35.32
CA ARG A 835 10.02 20.66 -35.89
C ARG A 835 9.40 19.64 -36.84
N ILE A 836 8.24 19.09 -36.49
CA ILE A 836 7.47 18.17 -37.33
C ILE A 836 7.03 18.86 -38.62
N ASP A 837 6.50 20.09 -38.53
CA ASP A 837 6.13 20.88 -39.71
C ASP A 837 7.33 21.13 -40.63
N TRP A 838 8.50 21.43 -40.05
CA TRP A 838 9.73 21.60 -40.80
C TRP A 838 10.14 20.32 -41.52
N LEU A 839 10.07 19.16 -40.86
CA LEU A 839 10.34 17.86 -41.49
C LEU A 839 9.37 17.58 -42.64
N GLY A 840 8.08 17.89 -42.47
CA GLY A 840 7.06 17.74 -43.50
C GLY A 840 7.34 18.61 -44.72
N ALA A 841 7.68 19.88 -44.51
CA ALA A 841 8.04 20.82 -45.57
C ALA A 841 9.33 20.43 -46.32
N ASN A 842 10.22 19.66 -45.68
CA ASN A 842 11.53 19.26 -46.21
C ASN A 842 11.65 17.75 -46.47
N ILE A 843 10.53 17.05 -46.66
CA ILE A 843 10.47 15.57 -46.64
C ILE A 843 11.44 14.89 -47.62
N GLY A 844 11.68 15.47 -48.80
CA GLY A 844 12.63 14.91 -49.77
C GLY A 844 14.07 14.87 -49.24
N THR A 845 14.51 15.97 -48.61
CA THR A 845 15.82 16.08 -47.97
C THR A 845 15.92 15.17 -46.74
N VAL A 846 14.83 15.06 -45.98
CA VAL A 846 14.75 14.16 -44.81
C VAL A 846 14.89 12.70 -45.23
N LEU A 847 14.18 12.26 -46.26
CA LEU A 847 14.28 10.88 -46.78
C LEU A 847 15.71 10.55 -47.24
N ALA A 848 16.36 11.48 -47.94
CA ALA A 848 17.75 11.31 -48.33
C ALA A 848 18.69 11.19 -47.12
N HIS A 849 18.46 11.98 -46.07
CA HIS A 849 19.27 11.96 -44.84
C HIS A 849 19.12 10.66 -44.04
N VAL A 850 17.92 10.08 -43.98
CA VAL A 850 17.68 8.80 -43.32
C VAL A 850 17.98 7.59 -44.22
N GLY A 851 18.47 7.81 -45.44
CA GLY A 851 18.85 6.74 -46.38
C GLY A 851 17.66 6.05 -47.08
N ALA A 852 16.49 6.69 -47.11
CA ALA A 852 15.27 6.15 -47.73
C ALA A 852 15.08 6.69 -49.16
N ASN A 853 14.60 5.84 -50.08
CA ASN A 853 14.31 6.25 -51.45
C ASN A 853 13.04 7.13 -51.53
N ALA A 854 13.17 8.28 -52.20
CA ALA A 854 12.06 9.14 -52.61
C ALA A 854 11.24 8.48 -53.73
N GLY A 855 10.47 7.45 -53.38
CA GLY A 855 9.53 6.79 -54.30
C GLY A 855 8.22 7.59 -54.51
N LEU A 856 7.35 7.08 -55.38
CA LEU A 856 6.02 7.67 -55.69
C LEU A 856 4.97 7.50 -54.57
N ALA A 857 5.25 6.68 -53.55
CA ALA A 857 4.34 6.42 -52.44
C ALA A 857 4.42 7.52 -51.37
N VAL A 858 3.26 7.98 -50.90
CA VAL A 858 3.13 9.04 -49.88
C VAL A 858 3.91 8.64 -48.61
N THR A 859 4.74 9.56 -48.14
CA THR A 859 5.49 9.43 -46.89
C THR A 859 4.79 10.27 -45.83
N THR A 860 4.62 9.72 -44.63
CA THR A 860 3.99 10.43 -43.50
C THR A 860 5.07 10.91 -42.54
N VAL A 861 4.91 12.11 -41.98
CA VAL A 861 5.69 12.58 -40.82
C VAL A 861 4.79 12.52 -39.59
N ALA A 862 5.23 11.83 -38.55
CA ALA A 862 4.54 11.73 -37.28
C ALA A 862 5.44 12.24 -36.14
N GLY A 863 4.82 12.75 -35.09
CA GLY A 863 5.48 13.18 -33.87
C GLY A 863 5.01 12.38 -32.67
N VAL A 864 5.92 12.11 -31.74
CA VAL A 864 5.59 11.58 -30.41
C VAL A 864 6.49 12.20 -29.36
N ILE A 865 5.96 12.39 -28.15
CA ILE A 865 6.76 12.71 -26.97
C ILE A 865 6.81 11.44 -26.13
N VAL A 866 8.01 10.95 -25.80
CA VAL A 866 8.16 9.73 -25.00
C VAL A 866 8.70 10.12 -23.63
N THR A 867 7.98 9.74 -22.57
CA THR A 867 8.31 10.08 -21.18
C THR A 867 8.82 8.87 -20.41
N SER A 868 9.83 9.07 -19.57
CA SER A 868 10.43 7.97 -18.77
C SER A 868 9.40 7.31 -17.87
N GLU A 869 8.54 8.13 -17.28
CA GLU A 869 7.45 7.73 -16.41
C GLU A 869 6.10 8.19 -17.00
N PRO A 870 4.99 7.51 -16.66
CA PRO A 870 3.65 7.99 -16.99
C PRO A 870 3.34 9.26 -16.22
N LEU A 871 2.71 10.21 -16.90
CA LEU A 871 2.34 11.51 -16.34
C LEU A 871 0.82 11.61 -16.18
N VAL A 872 0.38 12.35 -15.15
CA VAL A 872 -1.05 12.64 -14.94
C VAL A 872 -1.52 13.73 -15.91
N THR A 873 -0.69 14.75 -16.14
CA THR A 873 -1.10 15.96 -16.87
C THR A 873 -1.53 15.73 -18.34
N PRO A 874 -0.96 14.76 -19.11
CA PRO A 874 -1.46 14.43 -20.44
C PRO A 874 -2.84 13.78 -20.45
N LEU A 875 -3.27 13.19 -19.34
CA LEU A 875 -4.63 12.63 -19.21
C LEU A 875 -5.66 13.73 -18.95
N ALA A 876 -5.24 14.84 -18.32
CA ALA A 876 -6.10 15.97 -18.00
C ALA A 876 -6.13 17.06 -19.10
N THR A 877 -5.14 17.10 -20.00
CA THR A 877 -5.00 18.15 -21.02
C THR A 877 -4.86 17.55 -22.42
N SER A 878 -5.65 18.03 -23.37
CA SER A 878 -5.54 17.59 -24.77
C SER A 878 -4.21 18.01 -25.41
N SER A 879 -3.51 17.07 -26.02
CA SER A 879 -2.28 17.30 -26.78
C SER A 879 -2.48 17.01 -28.26
N SER A 880 -1.93 17.85 -29.14
CA SER A 880 -1.86 17.57 -30.59
C SER A 880 -0.84 16.50 -30.95
N ILE A 881 0.12 16.23 -30.04
CA ILE A 881 1.16 15.22 -30.20
C ILE A 881 0.96 14.15 -29.12
N PRO A 882 0.93 12.85 -29.47
CA PRO A 882 0.81 11.78 -28.48
C PRO A 882 1.98 11.81 -27.48
N ILE A 883 1.65 11.66 -26.20
CA ILE A 883 2.62 11.54 -25.11
C ILE A 883 2.53 10.11 -24.58
N ILE A 884 3.59 9.32 -24.74
CA ILE A 884 3.60 7.88 -24.47
C ILE A 884 4.68 7.55 -23.44
N PRO A 885 4.35 6.85 -22.33
CA PRO A 885 5.35 6.36 -21.40
C PRO A 885 6.28 5.34 -22.08
N PHE A 886 7.57 5.35 -21.74
CA PHE A 886 8.58 4.45 -22.32
C PHE A 886 8.16 2.97 -22.25
N ALA A 887 7.64 2.54 -21.10
CA ALA A 887 7.17 1.18 -20.88
C ALA A 887 6.03 0.76 -21.84
N ASP A 888 5.26 1.72 -22.35
CA ASP A 888 4.12 1.49 -23.23
C ASP A 888 4.47 1.77 -24.71
N LEU A 889 5.75 2.06 -25.04
CA LEU A 889 6.21 2.32 -26.41
C LEU A 889 6.28 1.02 -27.24
N ASN A 890 5.33 0.87 -28.17
CA ASN A 890 5.21 -0.26 -29.10
C ASN A 890 4.51 0.17 -30.42
N LEU A 891 4.39 -0.75 -31.39
CA LEU A 891 3.79 -0.44 -32.70
C LEU A 891 2.29 -0.10 -32.60
N ASP A 892 1.55 -0.74 -31.69
CA ASP A 892 0.11 -0.52 -31.50
C ASP A 892 -0.14 0.90 -30.98
N THR A 893 0.60 1.30 -29.94
CA THR A 893 0.48 2.63 -29.32
C THR A 893 0.95 3.76 -30.23
N LEU A 894 1.85 3.46 -31.17
CA LEU A 894 2.26 4.37 -32.22
C LEU A 894 1.32 4.36 -33.45
N GLY A 895 0.35 3.43 -33.52
CA GLY A 895 -0.60 3.32 -34.63
C GLY A 895 -0.04 2.70 -35.92
N PHE A 896 0.99 1.85 -35.83
CA PHE A 896 1.73 1.30 -36.98
C PHE A 896 1.46 -0.19 -37.31
N ASN A 897 0.34 -0.76 -36.84
CA ASN A 897 0.02 -2.15 -37.16
C ASN A 897 -0.25 -2.41 -38.64
N ALA A 898 0.31 -3.50 -39.17
CA ALA A 898 -0.07 -4.04 -40.46
C ALA A 898 -1.52 -4.54 -40.41
N MET A 899 -2.39 -3.96 -41.24
CA MET A 899 -3.73 -4.49 -41.48
C MET A 899 -3.64 -6.00 -41.77
N PRO A 900 -4.42 -6.87 -41.10
CA PRO A 900 -4.43 -8.29 -41.44
C PRO A 900 -4.82 -8.42 -42.91
N ALA A 901 -3.99 -9.13 -43.67
CA ALA A 901 -4.23 -9.41 -45.08
C ALA A 901 -5.67 -9.89 -45.26
N LYS A 902 -6.44 -9.19 -46.10
CA LYS A 902 -7.81 -9.56 -46.47
C LYS A 902 -7.83 -11.06 -46.77
N SER A 903 -8.42 -11.85 -45.88
CA SER A 903 -8.71 -13.24 -46.16
C SER A 903 -9.59 -13.25 -47.40
N SER A 904 -9.11 -13.91 -48.45
CA SER A 904 -9.86 -14.12 -49.68
C SER A 904 -11.15 -14.86 -49.32
N GLY A 905 -12.25 -14.11 -49.22
CA GLY A 905 -13.55 -14.65 -48.91
C GLY A 905 -13.94 -15.72 -49.93
N ARG A 906 -14.11 -16.96 -49.45
CA ARG A 906 -14.88 -17.98 -50.17
C ARG A 906 -16.33 -17.46 -50.31
N PRO A 907 -16.95 -17.52 -51.51
CA PRO A 907 -18.33 -17.10 -51.66
C PRO A 907 -19.25 -18.03 -50.88
N ARG A 908 -20.09 -17.47 -50.00
CA ARG A 908 -21.23 -18.18 -49.39
C ARG A 908 -22.17 -18.63 -50.50
N ARG A 909 -22.34 -19.95 -50.64
CA ARG A 909 -23.46 -20.56 -51.37
C ARG A 909 -24.76 -20.15 -50.67
N ARG A 910 -25.65 -19.46 -51.40
CA ARG A 910 -27.08 -19.37 -51.08
C ARG A 910 -27.71 -20.72 -51.44
N THR A 911 -28.38 -21.34 -50.48
CA THR A 911 -29.50 -22.26 -50.75
C THR A 911 -30.56 -22.01 -49.69
N SER A 912 -31.77 -21.81 -50.22
CA SER A 912 -33.12 -21.83 -49.62
C SER A 912 -33.28 -22.42 -48.23
#